data_AF-A0A7Y2MZN9-F1
#
_entry.id   AF-A0A7Y2MZN9-F1
#
_cell.length_a   1.000
_cell.length_b   1.000
_cell.length_c   1.000
_cell.angle_alpha   90.00
_cell.angle_beta   90.00
_cell.angle_gamma   90.00
#
_symmetry.space_group_name_H-M   'P 1'
#
loop_
_entity.id
_entity.type
_entity.pdbx_description
1 polymer ?
#
loop_
_entity_poly.entity_id
_entity_poly.type
_entity_poly.pdbx_seq_one_letter_code
_entity_poly.pdbx_strand_id
1 'polypeptide(L)'
;MRMGRRLSGLAGLFLVIAAPAVASETTSPAAVFTRGADPGVVAVDRATLAATLARTPHLEVELPVPGDATLPLRLERFRVTNPGTRFVLGTLGAADRAYAFDADRVTLLRGDVPGVPGSNVFLALWDRGGQGTIEFGPGRTRYAIRSRPGDPATLTVTRLPAVDATGGSAGNGLEVAWCGAPATPPAAATGGTLNPPTVKQIELAIETDYEYFELFGDLDAACAYIVTLYGAVSDIYIRDSNATFLLTFVRLWDSPDDMFNQESPLGPFADFWRSQMDDVPRAVAQFASGRRDLPWGGVAFLDGLCNDNGYSVIGYMLGSIGDPAVPSVFNRDIILAGHELGHNVAAPHTHGIGIDTCQDAFTDPQRGSIMSYCGQTFTGGDANHDLRFHTLIQQIMRSALVEDDCLGNDCNLNGVDDAEDIDSGASDDDNFDGVPDECQDCNANGQFDSFDISSGVSLDLNFNGYPDECEPDCNDNDVPDDRDIELGDSTDAYGNGIPDECEEDCNDNGTSDYTEIQADMTRDLDRNARLDDCQDCDGDGTPDLETLAGAHNVWIADQSLDFMRQYLWITGTETRVSEDVNLAFPQDVRITPDGRVLVSSRDDDRIASFDLTGGSTGDLVPDGAGGLDKPAGIEFGPAGSILVASSGTHEILQYASDGTPAGVFVSSGSGGLTRPFGLTFGPDGDLYVTSDENQVLRYDGATGDFLEVFVSVADNGGLNQPRGLAFLPSGDLLVASRGTSAVLRYDGETGAFIEKFNRNGTATVMTLDQPWTIRIGPDGDVYVSRAHDHDPLAGPGGDDAATLHLTNARIYHFDATTGNMVKAFVQSLNSNLEHPTGFDFVPGFEVDCNLNLLPDACDIAAGTSLDDNGNGIPDECETGCLGDLDGSGDVGFADLLSVVASWGPCAACPQDLDGSGDVGFADLLMILSRWGAC
;
A
#
# COMPACT_ATOMS: atom_id res chain seq x y z
N MET A 1 39.48 -5.79 98.32
CA MET A 1 40.37 -5.70 97.13
C MET A 1 39.72 -4.75 96.15
N ARG A 2 40.43 -3.68 95.78
CA ARG A 2 39.88 -2.48 95.12
C ARG A 2 39.66 -2.70 93.62
N MET A 3 38.53 -2.21 93.15
CA MET A 3 38.13 -2.05 91.75
C MET A 3 38.00 -0.54 91.51
N GLY A 4 38.55 0.00 90.41
CA GLY A 4 38.38 1.42 90.08
C GLY A 4 39.31 1.98 88.99
N ARG A 5 38.74 2.06 87.77
CA ARG A 5 38.75 3.19 86.80
C ARG A 5 40.05 3.78 86.21
N ARG A 6 39.97 3.89 84.86
CA ARG A 6 40.33 5.01 83.94
C ARG A 6 41.85 5.24 83.70
N LEU A 7 42.36 5.66 82.53
CA LEU A 7 41.85 6.40 81.35
C LEU A 7 42.98 6.36 80.29
N SER A 8 42.70 6.22 78.97
CA SER A 8 43.34 7.01 77.88
C SER A 8 42.99 6.50 76.46
N GLY A 9 42.24 7.33 75.73
CA GLY A 9 42.36 7.70 74.30
C GLY A 9 42.53 6.66 73.19
N LEU A 10 41.54 6.57 72.30
CA LEU A 10 41.77 6.34 70.86
C LEU A 10 40.64 6.97 70.03
N ALA A 11 41.04 7.75 69.03
CA ALA A 11 40.18 8.40 68.04
C ALA A 11 39.64 7.35 67.06
N GLY A 12 38.35 7.47 66.73
CA GLY A 12 37.65 6.61 65.78
C GLY A 12 38.02 6.96 64.33
N LEU A 13 38.39 5.94 63.57
CA LEU A 13 38.50 5.95 62.13
C LEU A 13 37.12 5.55 61.57
N PHE A 14 36.45 6.46 60.88
CA PHE A 14 35.22 6.14 60.12
C PHE A 14 35.63 5.30 58.90
N LEU A 15 35.15 4.07 58.86
CA LEU A 15 35.25 3.17 57.70
C LEU A 15 34.06 3.51 56.79
N VAL A 16 34.31 4.21 55.68
CA VAL A 16 33.36 4.34 54.58
C VAL A 16 33.33 2.99 53.86
N ILE A 17 32.22 2.28 53.95
CA ILE A 17 31.93 1.12 53.11
C ILE A 17 31.40 1.71 51.80
N ALA A 18 32.22 1.71 50.76
CA ALA A 18 31.76 1.97 49.40
C ALA A 18 30.87 0.79 48.97
N ALA A 19 29.63 1.09 48.58
CA ALA A 19 28.80 0.16 47.82
C ALA A 19 29.53 -0.19 46.51
N PRO A 20 29.44 -1.43 46.01
CA PRO A 20 29.97 -1.74 44.69
C PRO A 20 29.15 -0.92 43.68
N ALA A 21 29.82 -0.15 42.84
CA ALA A 21 29.20 0.36 41.63
C ALA A 21 28.73 -0.87 40.83
N VAL A 22 27.42 -0.95 40.59
CA VAL A 22 26.87 -1.81 39.54
C VAL A 22 27.47 -1.25 38.26
N ALA A 23 28.39 -1.98 37.66
CA ALA A 23 28.74 -1.72 36.27
C ALA A 23 27.49 -2.09 35.48
N SER A 24 26.85 -1.11 34.85
CA SER A 24 26.02 -1.35 33.69
C SER A 24 26.89 -2.15 32.72
N GLU A 25 26.58 -3.43 32.55
CA GLU A 25 27.09 -4.18 31.41
C GLU A 25 26.44 -3.52 30.19
N THR A 26 27.19 -2.67 29.48
CA THR A 26 26.84 -2.27 28.12
C THR A 26 26.92 -3.56 27.29
N THR A 27 25.83 -4.29 27.21
CA THR A 27 25.65 -5.41 26.28
C THR A 27 25.86 -4.84 24.89
N SER A 28 26.79 -5.42 24.13
CA SER A 28 26.91 -5.05 22.71
C SER A 28 25.59 -5.38 22.01
N PRO A 29 25.14 -4.54 21.04
CA PRO A 29 23.90 -4.79 20.30
C PRO A 29 23.88 -6.21 19.75
N ALA A 30 22.71 -6.84 19.77
CA ALA A 30 22.57 -8.18 19.20
C ALA A 30 22.82 -8.09 17.68
N ALA A 31 23.71 -8.93 17.15
CA ALA A 31 24.02 -8.98 15.72
C ALA A 31 22.90 -9.71 14.94
N VAL A 32 21.67 -9.19 15.02
CA VAL A 32 20.48 -9.74 14.36
C VAL A 32 20.47 -9.37 12.88
N PHE A 33 20.83 -8.14 12.56
CA PHE A 33 20.84 -7.64 11.19
C PHE A 33 22.27 -7.55 10.69
N THR A 34 22.49 -8.04 9.48
CA THR A 34 23.79 -7.98 8.81
C THR A 34 23.63 -7.42 7.40
N ARG A 35 24.56 -6.55 7.00
CA ARG A 35 24.56 -5.95 5.68
C ARG A 35 24.72 -7.05 4.63
N GLY A 36 23.81 -7.05 3.66
CA GLY A 36 23.86 -7.90 2.48
C GLY A 36 24.98 -7.49 1.52
N ALA A 37 25.09 -8.21 0.40
CA ALA A 37 26.03 -7.85 -0.66
C ALA A 37 25.63 -6.54 -1.36
N ASP A 38 24.33 -6.29 -1.48
CA ASP A 38 23.76 -5.13 -2.14
C ASP A 38 23.41 -4.03 -1.10
N PRO A 39 23.53 -2.73 -1.44
CA PRO A 39 23.04 -1.63 -0.60
C PRO A 39 21.56 -1.78 -0.24
N GLY A 40 21.18 -1.37 0.97
CA GLY A 40 19.81 -1.54 1.47
C GLY A 40 19.41 -2.98 1.77
N VAL A 41 20.12 -4.00 1.26
CA VAL A 41 19.81 -5.40 1.56
C VAL A 41 20.34 -5.78 2.94
N VAL A 42 19.46 -6.38 3.74
CA VAL A 42 19.74 -6.81 5.11
C VAL A 42 19.40 -8.28 5.27
N ALA A 43 20.38 -9.07 5.68
CA ALA A 43 20.17 -10.45 6.09
C ALA A 43 19.80 -10.49 7.58
N VAL A 44 18.80 -11.31 7.92
CA VAL A 44 18.29 -11.46 9.30
C VAL A 44 18.79 -12.78 9.89
N ASP A 45 19.61 -12.72 10.94
CA ASP A 45 19.97 -13.88 11.76
C ASP A 45 18.83 -14.22 12.72
N ARG A 46 17.87 -15.01 12.21
CA ARG A 46 16.70 -15.45 12.97
C ARG A 46 17.03 -16.34 14.16
N ALA A 47 18.15 -17.06 14.12
CA ALA A 47 18.57 -17.90 15.23
C ALA A 47 19.04 -17.02 16.40
N THR A 48 19.82 -15.98 16.11
CA THR A 48 20.24 -14.98 17.10
C THR A 48 19.06 -14.17 17.62
N LEU A 49 18.14 -13.76 16.75
CA LEU A 49 16.89 -13.09 17.15
C LEU A 49 16.08 -13.95 18.14
N ALA A 50 15.76 -15.19 17.75
CA ALA A 50 15.00 -16.11 18.60
C ALA A 50 15.72 -16.43 19.92
N ALA A 51 17.05 -16.62 19.90
CA ALA A 51 17.83 -16.89 21.11
C ALA A 51 17.90 -15.69 22.07
N THR A 52 17.84 -14.47 21.54
CA THR A 52 17.83 -13.22 22.33
C THR A 52 16.44 -13.00 22.93
N LEU A 53 15.39 -13.10 22.12
CA LEU A 53 14.00 -12.94 22.55
C LEU A 53 13.53 -14.04 23.51
N ALA A 54 14.21 -15.18 23.57
CA ALA A 54 13.98 -16.21 24.58
C ALA A 54 14.53 -15.84 25.98
N ARG A 55 15.30 -14.76 26.11
CA ARG A 55 15.93 -14.31 27.37
C ARG A 55 15.44 -12.95 27.86
N THR A 56 15.01 -12.10 26.95
CA THR A 56 14.49 -10.75 27.24
C THR A 56 13.52 -10.34 26.13
N PRO A 57 12.42 -9.62 26.45
CA PRO A 57 11.52 -9.08 25.44
C PRO A 57 12.13 -7.87 24.69
N HIS A 58 13.17 -7.25 25.25
CA HIS A 58 13.83 -6.07 24.67
C HIS A 58 15.04 -6.44 23.82
N LEU A 59 15.29 -5.62 22.82
CA LEU A 59 16.32 -5.84 21.82
C LEU A 59 16.93 -4.51 21.40
N GLU A 60 18.21 -4.32 21.73
CA GLU A 60 19.02 -3.26 21.13
C GLU A 60 19.79 -3.84 19.93
N VAL A 61 19.55 -3.28 18.75
CA VAL A 61 20.12 -3.74 17.48
C VAL A 61 20.64 -2.58 16.64
N GLU A 62 21.57 -2.90 15.77
CA GLU A 62 22.05 -2.00 14.72
C GLU A 62 21.49 -2.50 13.39
N LEU A 63 20.59 -1.72 12.76
CA LEU A 63 20.06 -2.02 11.44
C LEU A 63 20.97 -1.39 10.37
N PRO A 64 21.54 -2.17 9.42
CA PRO A 64 22.19 -1.59 8.25
C PRO A 64 21.17 -0.84 7.39
N VAL A 65 21.49 0.39 7.01
CA VAL A 65 20.68 1.22 6.11
C VAL A 65 21.50 1.57 4.85
N PRO A 66 20.87 2.05 3.74
CA PRO A 66 21.59 2.54 2.56
C PRO A 66 22.71 3.54 2.90
N GLY A 67 23.79 3.57 2.09
CA GLY A 67 24.91 4.52 2.27
C GLY A 67 25.94 4.17 3.36
N ASP A 68 26.25 2.89 3.56
CA ASP A 68 27.24 2.38 4.55
C ASP A 68 27.00 2.72 6.04
N ALA A 69 25.85 3.29 6.39
CA ALA A 69 25.47 3.60 7.77
C ALA A 69 24.78 2.43 8.51
N THR A 70 24.75 2.51 9.84
CA THR A 70 23.89 1.69 10.70
C THR A 70 23.03 2.58 11.57
N LEU A 71 21.84 2.08 11.90
CA LEU A 71 20.86 2.77 12.71
C LEU A 71 20.61 1.98 14.01
N PRO A 72 20.89 2.55 15.20
CA PRO A 72 20.50 1.93 16.45
C PRO A 72 18.97 1.93 16.59
N LEU A 73 18.42 0.78 16.99
CA LEU A 73 17.01 0.64 17.32
C LEU A 73 16.89 0.03 18.72
N ARG A 74 15.97 0.58 19.52
CA ARG A 74 15.49 -0.04 20.76
C ARG A 74 14.13 -0.64 20.48
N LEU A 75 14.07 -1.96 20.48
CA LEU A 75 12.89 -2.72 20.12
C LEU A 75 12.40 -3.55 21.30
N GLU A 76 11.11 -3.79 21.34
CA GLU A 76 10.45 -4.70 22.24
C GLU A 76 9.55 -5.66 21.44
N ARG A 77 9.53 -6.91 21.86
CA ARG A 77 8.60 -7.90 21.29
C ARG A 77 7.23 -7.71 21.91
N PHE A 78 6.23 -7.61 21.05
CA PHE A 78 4.83 -7.73 21.44
C PHE A 78 4.17 -8.93 20.75
N ARG A 79 3.02 -9.36 21.26
CA ARG A 79 2.33 -10.56 20.78
C ARG A 79 0.84 -10.32 20.59
N VAL A 80 0.34 -10.83 19.48
CA VAL A 80 -1.10 -10.95 19.19
C VAL A 80 -1.54 -12.41 19.17
N THR A 81 -0.68 -13.33 19.61
CA THR A 81 -0.97 -14.77 19.71
C THR A 81 -0.31 -15.32 20.97
N ASN A 82 -0.87 -16.40 21.50
CA ASN A 82 -0.32 -17.13 22.62
C ASN A 82 -0.44 -18.65 22.40
N PRO A 83 0.09 -19.51 23.29
CA PRO A 83 -0.03 -20.97 23.13
C PRO A 83 -1.47 -21.51 23.11
N GLY A 84 -2.45 -20.70 23.52
CA GLY A 84 -3.88 -21.00 23.43
C GLY A 84 -4.52 -20.66 22.08
N THR A 85 -3.86 -19.86 21.23
CA THR A 85 -4.36 -19.51 19.89
C THR A 85 -4.56 -20.76 19.04
N ARG A 86 -5.79 -20.98 18.58
CA ARG A 86 -6.18 -22.14 17.77
C ARG A 86 -6.18 -21.82 16.29
N PHE A 87 -5.26 -22.41 15.53
CA PHE A 87 -5.31 -22.44 14.08
C PHE A 87 -6.02 -23.70 13.58
N VAL A 88 -7.00 -23.55 12.69
CA VAL A 88 -7.77 -24.68 12.17
C VAL A 88 -8.07 -24.54 10.68
N LEU A 89 -8.30 -25.68 10.02
CA LEU A 89 -8.83 -25.76 8.66
C LEU A 89 -10.32 -26.11 8.73
N GLY A 90 -11.14 -25.25 8.13
CA GLY A 90 -12.57 -25.46 7.97
C GLY A 90 -12.85 -26.65 7.05
N THR A 91 -13.99 -27.30 7.25
CA THR A 91 -14.51 -28.30 6.32
C THR A 91 -16.04 -28.28 6.39
N LEU A 92 -16.69 -27.91 5.28
CA LEU A 92 -18.13 -27.71 5.28
C LEU A 92 -18.88 -28.98 5.71
N GLY A 93 -19.71 -28.85 6.76
CA GLY A 93 -20.50 -29.95 7.30
C GLY A 93 -19.71 -31.01 8.10
N ALA A 94 -18.43 -30.75 8.41
CA ALA A 94 -17.61 -31.58 9.27
C ALA A 94 -17.00 -30.76 10.42
N ALA A 95 -16.31 -31.42 11.34
CA ALA A 95 -15.57 -30.75 12.40
C ALA A 95 -14.27 -30.17 11.85
N ASP A 96 -13.87 -29.01 12.38
CA ASP A 96 -12.60 -28.37 12.09
C ASP A 96 -11.41 -29.31 12.31
N ARG A 97 -10.42 -29.19 11.42
CA ARG A 97 -9.15 -29.90 11.55
C ARG A 97 -8.13 -28.96 12.18
N ALA A 98 -7.47 -29.38 13.26
CA ALA A 98 -6.37 -28.59 13.82
C ALA A 98 -5.26 -28.40 12.79
N TYR A 99 -4.79 -27.16 12.64
CA TYR A 99 -3.63 -26.80 11.82
C TYR A 99 -2.49 -26.40 12.74
N ALA A 100 -1.35 -27.08 12.61
CA ALA A 100 -0.20 -26.88 13.49
C ALA A 100 0.67 -25.73 12.97
N PHE A 101 0.09 -24.53 12.87
CA PHE A 101 0.84 -23.32 12.62
C PHE A 101 1.60 -22.91 13.88
N ASP A 102 2.88 -22.63 13.73
CA ASP A 102 3.72 -22.11 14.81
C ASP A 102 3.73 -20.59 14.72
N ALA A 103 2.89 -19.93 15.53
CA ALA A 103 2.77 -18.48 15.52
C ALA A 103 4.04 -17.76 15.98
N ASP A 104 4.93 -18.42 16.73
CA ASP A 104 6.23 -17.86 17.11
C ASP A 104 7.18 -17.70 15.91
N ARG A 105 6.84 -18.29 14.75
CA ARG A 105 7.54 -18.03 13.48
C ARG A 105 7.34 -16.61 12.99
N VAL A 106 6.31 -15.90 13.46
CA VAL A 106 6.11 -14.46 13.21
C VAL A 106 6.55 -13.70 14.46
N THR A 107 7.61 -12.92 14.33
CA THR A 107 8.13 -12.05 15.38
C THR A 107 7.64 -10.64 15.11
N LEU A 108 6.78 -10.13 15.98
CA LEU A 108 6.32 -8.74 15.98
C LEU A 108 7.18 -7.94 16.96
N LEU A 109 7.71 -6.82 16.51
CA LEU A 109 8.52 -5.90 17.27
C LEU A 109 7.98 -4.49 17.07
N ARG A 110 8.00 -3.70 18.15
CA ARG A 110 7.75 -2.27 18.14
C ARG A 110 8.90 -1.55 18.85
N GLY A 111 9.04 -0.24 18.69
CA GLY A 111 10.07 0.48 19.42
C GLY A 111 10.35 1.88 18.90
N ASP A 112 11.58 2.34 19.14
CA ASP A 112 12.03 3.70 18.83
C ASP A 112 13.50 3.72 18.38
N VAL A 113 13.91 4.88 17.88
CA VAL A 113 15.30 5.22 17.61
C VAL A 113 15.87 5.94 18.84
N PRO A 114 16.87 5.38 19.54
CA PRO A 114 17.39 5.96 20.78
C PRO A 114 17.86 7.41 20.60
N GLY A 115 17.35 8.29 21.46
CA GLY A 115 17.68 9.72 21.46
C GLY A 115 16.96 10.54 20.38
N VAL A 116 15.94 9.97 19.73
CA VAL A 116 15.08 10.65 18.77
C VAL A 116 13.64 10.67 19.31
N PRO A 117 13.21 11.76 19.98
CA PRO A 117 11.83 11.91 20.45
C PRO A 117 10.83 11.78 19.31
N GLY A 118 9.70 11.11 19.56
CA GLY A 118 8.64 10.89 18.57
C GLY A 118 8.96 9.87 17.47
N SER A 119 10.11 9.17 17.56
CA SER A 119 10.40 8.07 16.63
C SER A 119 9.56 6.83 16.93
N ASN A 120 9.18 6.11 15.89
CA ASN A 120 8.41 4.88 15.98
C ASN A 120 8.99 3.82 15.04
N VAL A 121 9.02 2.58 15.51
CA VAL A 121 9.45 1.42 14.74
C VAL A 121 8.38 0.35 14.83
N PHE A 122 8.00 -0.22 13.70
CA PHE A 122 7.21 -1.45 13.63
C PHE A 122 7.94 -2.46 12.74
N LEU A 123 8.10 -3.69 13.20
CA LEU A 123 8.71 -4.77 12.43
C LEU A 123 7.96 -6.09 12.65
N ALA A 124 7.49 -6.69 11.56
CA ALA A 124 7.01 -8.06 11.52
C ALA A 124 7.99 -8.92 10.72
N LEU A 125 8.58 -9.94 11.34
CA LEU A 125 9.58 -10.81 10.73
C LEU A 125 9.10 -12.26 10.78
N TRP A 126 9.05 -12.96 9.64
CA TRP A 126 8.68 -14.38 9.59
C TRP A 126 9.66 -15.21 8.76
N ASP A 127 9.71 -16.53 8.90
CA ASP A 127 10.72 -17.40 8.27
C ASP A 127 11.10 -17.11 6.80
N ARG A 128 10.17 -16.57 6.02
CA ARG A 128 10.34 -16.25 4.60
C ARG A 128 10.27 -14.77 4.25
N GLY A 129 10.43 -13.87 5.23
CA GLY A 129 10.39 -12.45 4.96
C GLY A 129 10.24 -11.57 6.19
N GLY A 130 9.91 -10.33 5.92
CA GLY A 130 9.63 -9.33 6.91
C GLY A 130 8.98 -8.13 6.25
N GLN A 131 8.31 -7.33 7.07
CA GLN A 131 7.86 -6.01 6.71
C GLN A 131 8.01 -5.09 7.92
N GLY A 132 8.19 -3.81 7.69
CA GLY A 132 8.25 -2.86 8.78
C GLY A 132 8.58 -1.46 8.33
N THR A 133 8.58 -0.56 9.30
CA THR A 133 8.75 0.87 9.13
C THR A 133 9.58 1.44 10.27
N ILE A 134 10.35 2.46 9.96
CA ILE A 134 11.07 3.27 10.92
C ILE A 134 10.79 4.72 10.61
N GLU A 135 10.23 5.41 11.58
CA GLU A 135 9.94 6.84 11.54
C GLU A 135 10.75 7.56 12.61
N PHE A 136 11.27 8.74 12.27
CA PHE A 136 12.06 9.56 13.18
C PHE A 136 11.27 10.74 13.77
N GLY A 137 9.96 10.77 13.51
CA GLY A 137 9.05 11.89 13.76
C GLY A 137 8.79 12.75 12.52
N PRO A 138 7.91 13.76 12.61
CA PRO A 138 7.58 14.67 11.52
C PRO A 138 8.84 15.33 10.92
N GLY A 139 8.90 15.47 9.59
CA GLY A 139 10.03 16.13 8.91
C GLY A 139 11.38 15.43 9.00
N ARG A 140 11.44 14.13 9.34
CA ARG A 140 12.70 13.38 9.46
C ARG A 140 12.74 12.15 8.55
N THR A 141 13.93 11.56 8.41
CA THR A 141 14.16 10.39 7.55
C THR A 141 13.24 9.24 7.93
N ARG A 142 12.76 8.49 6.93
CA ARG A 142 12.00 7.25 7.15
C ARG A 142 12.66 6.10 6.42
N TYR A 143 12.39 4.88 6.90
CA TYR A 143 12.82 3.67 6.23
C TYR A 143 11.65 2.69 6.12
N ALA A 144 11.39 2.22 4.90
CA ALA A 144 10.52 1.08 4.66
C ALA A 144 11.36 -0.20 4.62
N ILE A 145 10.84 -1.26 5.23
CA ILE A 145 11.48 -2.57 5.29
C ILE A 145 10.53 -3.56 4.65
N ARG A 146 10.98 -4.24 3.61
CA ARG A 146 10.16 -5.22 2.88
C ARG A 146 10.93 -6.50 2.60
N SER A 147 10.19 -7.58 2.39
CA SER A 147 10.76 -8.85 1.93
C SER A 147 11.29 -8.67 0.52
N ARG A 148 12.50 -9.17 0.22
CA ARG A 148 13.01 -9.11 -1.14
C ARG A 148 12.23 -10.08 -2.03
N PRO A 149 11.67 -9.64 -3.17
CA PRO A 149 11.02 -10.54 -4.12
C PRO A 149 11.99 -11.64 -4.56
N GLY A 150 11.54 -12.90 -4.55
CA GLY A 150 12.37 -14.05 -4.93
C GLY A 150 13.45 -14.49 -3.93
N ASP A 151 13.78 -13.68 -2.92
CA ASP A 151 14.71 -14.04 -1.85
C ASP A 151 14.11 -13.86 -0.45
N PRO A 152 13.44 -14.90 0.09
CA PRO A 152 12.76 -14.84 1.37
C PRO A 152 13.70 -14.74 2.59
N ALA A 153 15.02 -14.84 2.40
CA ALA A 153 16.00 -14.77 3.49
C ALA A 153 16.50 -13.35 3.77
N THR A 154 16.25 -12.41 2.87
CA THR A 154 16.74 -11.03 2.96
C THR A 154 15.61 -10.01 2.93
N LEU A 155 15.86 -8.87 3.55
CA LEU A 155 14.99 -7.70 3.55
C LEU A 155 15.64 -6.61 2.70
N THR A 156 14.82 -5.81 2.04
CA THR A 156 15.23 -4.53 1.49
C THR A 156 14.84 -3.43 2.48
N VAL A 157 15.82 -2.63 2.88
CA VAL A 157 15.67 -1.42 3.68
C VAL A 157 15.83 -0.23 2.75
N THR A 158 14.72 0.38 2.40
CA THR A 158 14.69 1.53 1.50
C THR A 158 14.67 2.78 2.35
N ARG A 159 15.67 3.66 2.15
CA ARG A 159 15.61 5.01 2.70
C ARG A 159 14.56 5.75 1.89
N LEU A 160 13.49 6.15 2.56
CA LEU A 160 12.52 7.05 1.97
C LEU A 160 13.01 8.49 2.18
N PRO A 161 12.72 9.41 1.25
CA PRO A 161 13.16 10.79 1.34
C PRO A 161 12.94 11.37 2.74
N ALA A 162 14.02 11.90 3.29
CA ALA A 162 14.00 12.76 4.47
C ALA A 162 14.00 14.18 3.97
N VAL A 163 13.00 14.99 4.32
CA VAL A 163 13.00 16.39 3.93
C VAL A 163 13.72 17.22 5.01
N ASP A 164 14.48 18.20 4.55
CA ASP A 164 15.54 18.89 5.29
C ASP A 164 14.97 19.85 6.37
N ALA A 165 14.97 19.41 7.62
CA ALA A 165 14.60 20.25 8.76
C ALA A 165 15.70 21.30 9.06
N THR A 166 15.68 22.46 8.38
CA THR A 166 16.58 23.59 8.70
C THR A 166 15.90 24.92 9.06
N GLY A 167 14.96 24.88 10.00
CA GLY A 167 15.08 25.66 11.24
C GLY A 167 14.49 27.08 11.32
N GLY A 168 13.65 27.25 12.34
CA GLY A 168 13.87 28.27 13.36
C GLY A 168 13.01 29.55 13.32
N SER A 169 11.99 29.54 14.18
CA SER A 169 11.49 30.66 15.01
C SER A 169 10.70 31.83 14.38
N ALA A 170 9.42 31.85 14.80
CA ALA A 170 8.62 32.96 15.32
C ALA A 170 8.07 34.04 14.37
N GLY A 171 6.73 34.17 14.34
CA GLY A 171 6.09 35.44 13.99
C GLY A 171 4.58 35.49 13.76
N ASN A 172 3.78 35.34 14.82
CA ASN A 172 2.45 35.96 15.02
C ASN A 172 1.54 36.20 13.79
N GLY A 173 0.53 35.33 13.67
CA GLY A 173 -0.87 35.74 13.58
C GLY A 173 -1.47 35.83 12.17
N LEU A 174 -2.50 35.01 11.95
CA LEU A 174 -3.89 35.46 11.87
C LEU A 174 -4.83 34.26 11.66
N GLU A 175 -5.78 34.12 12.59
CA GLU A 175 -6.98 33.28 12.47
C GLU A 175 -7.66 33.48 11.10
N VAL A 176 -7.97 32.39 10.41
CA VAL A 176 -9.30 32.21 9.78
C VAL A 176 -9.73 30.75 9.92
N ALA A 177 -10.84 30.58 10.62
CA ALA A 177 -11.58 29.33 10.76
C ALA A 177 -12.18 28.85 9.44
N TRP A 178 -11.88 27.59 9.07
CA TRP A 178 -12.90 26.65 8.58
C TRP A 178 -12.32 25.24 8.38
N CYS A 179 -12.55 24.36 9.36
CA CYS A 179 -12.91 22.96 9.15
C CYS A 179 -13.82 22.55 10.32
N GLY A 180 -15.12 22.41 10.04
CA GLY A 180 -16.01 21.39 10.63
C GLY A 180 -16.27 21.28 12.14
N ALA A 181 -15.44 21.78 13.07
CA ALA A 181 -15.66 21.55 14.49
C ALA A 181 -17.05 22.08 14.90
N PRO A 182 -17.90 21.27 15.56
CA PRO A 182 -19.13 21.80 16.10
C PRO A 182 -18.78 22.94 17.05
N ALA A 183 -19.54 24.05 16.99
CA ALA A 183 -19.39 25.24 17.84
C ALA A 183 -19.47 24.96 19.36
N THR A 184 -19.76 23.70 19.69
CA THR A 184 -19.62 23.07 20.98
C THR A 184 -19.11 21.66 20.71
N PRO A 185 -17.93 21.22 21.23
CA PRO A 185 -17.61 19.80 21.25
C PRO A 185 -18.83 19.06 21.80
N PRO A 186 -19.24 17.90 21.23
CA PRO A 186 -20.20 17.04 21.92
C PRO A 186 -19.68 16.92 23.35
N ALA A 187 -20.54 17.20 24.34
CA ALA A 187 -20.14 17.29 25.74
C ALA A 187 -19.17 16.15 26.01
N ALA A 188 -17.90 16.49 26.28
CA ALA A 188 -16.84 15.51 26.47
C ALA A 188 -17.48 14.37 27.24
N ALA A 189 -17.53 13.18 26.63
CA ALA A 189 -17.82 12.00 27.41
C ALA A 189 -16.84 12.14 28.58
N THR A 190 -17.37 12.22 29.78
CA THR A 190 -16.57 12.34 31.00
C THR A 190 -15.92 10.99 31.30
N GLY A 191 -15.58 10.26 30.23
CA GLY A 191 -15.17 8.86 30.17
C GLY A 191 -13.68 8.77 30.42
N GLY A 192 -13.33 7.82 31.26
CA GLY A 192 -12.07 7.76 31.98
C GLY A 192 -10.83 7.78 31.09
N THR A 193 -9.78 8.38 31.63
CA THR A 193 -8.42 8.13 31.18
C THR A 193 -8.11 6.65 31.43
N LEU A 194 -7.78 5.90 30.39
CA LEU A 194 -7.01 4.67 30.55
C LEU A 194 -5.59 5.11 30.90
N ASN A 195 -5.25 5.06 32.17
CA ASN A 195 -3.88 5.32 32.61
C ASN A 195 -2.97 4.25 31.96
N PRO A 196 -1.87 4.63 31.29
CA PRO A 196 -0.68 3.79 31.31
C PRO A 196 -0.35 3.56 32.80
N PRO A 197 -0.39 2.29 33.25
CA PRO A 197 0.20 1.17 32.54
C PRO A 197 -0.80 0.22 31.85
N THR A 198 -2.11 0.45 31.92
CA THR A 198 -3.09 -0.56 31.49
C THR A 198 -3.34 -0.56 29.99
N VAL A 199 -2.83 -1.57 29.28
CA VAL A 199 -3.21 -1.86 27.89
C VAL A 199 -4.31 -2.91 27.88
N LYS A 200 -5.47 -2.58 27.30
CA LYS A 200 -6.62 -3.48 27.24
C LYS A 200 -6.42 -4.57 26.19
N GLN A 201 -6.54 -5.83 26.60
CA GLN A 201 -6.42 -6.96 25.69
C GLN A 201 -7.81 -7.40 25.20
N ILE A 202 -8.05 -7.26 23.90
CA ILE A 202 -9.29 -7.65 23.23
C ILE A 202 -9.08 -9.01 22.57
N GLU A 203 -9.73 -10.05 23.11
CA GLU A 203 -9.72 -11.38 22.50
C GLU A 203 -10.49 -11.36 21.16
N LEU A 204 -9.82 -11.75 20.08
CA LEU A 204 -10.30 -11.69 18.71
C LEU A 204 -10.27 -13.07 18.05
N ALA A 205 -11.40 -13.45 17.46
CA ALA A 205 -11.50 -14.65 16.65
C ALA A 205 -11.62 -14.30 15.16
N ILE A 206 -10.82 -14.95 14.31
CA ILE A 206 -10.77 -14.73 12.87
C ILE A 206 -11.38 -15.90 12.12
N GLU A 207 -12.37 -15.57 11.32
CA GLU A 207 -12.89 -16.44 10.26
C GLU A 207 -12.34 -15.95 8.93
N THR A 208 -12.09 -16.86 7.99
CA THR A 208 -11.70 -16.51 6.62
C THR A 208 -12.50 -17.32 5.61
N ASP A 209 -12.17 -17.21 4.33
CA ASP A 209 -12.72 -17.99 3.22
C ASP A 209 -11.61 -18.54 2.32
N TYR A 210 -12.01 -19.30 1.31
CA TYR A 210 -11.10 -19.90 0.35
C TYR A 210 -10.44 -18.83 -0.51
N GLU A 211 -11.18 -17.77 -0.86
CA GLU A 211 -10.65 -16.65 -1.64
C GLU A 211 -9.53 -15.92 -0.90
N TYR A 212 -9.59 -15.84 0.43
CA TYR A 212 -8.49 -15.33 1.25
C TYR A 212 -7.25 -16.22 1.12
N PHE A 213 -7.41 -17.55 1.16
CA PHE A 213 -6.29 -18.47 0.97
C PHE A 213 -5.66 -18.34 -0.43
N GLU A 214 -6.46 -18.10 -1.47
CA GLU A 214 -5.99 -17.94 -2.85
C GLU A 214 -5.03 -16.75 -3.05
N LEU A 215 -5.11 -15.71 -2.20
CA LEU A 215 -4.16 -14.59 -2.23
C LEU A 215 -2.71 -15.04 -1.98
N PHE A 216 -2.53 -16.15 -1.26
CA PHE A 216 -1.22 -16.66 -0.86
C PHE A 216 -0.86 -17.99 -1.53
N GLY A 217 -1.85 -18.85 -1.77
CA GLY A 217 -1.64 -20.22 -2.23
C GLY A 217 -0.85 -21.12 -1.27
N ASP A 218 -0.55 -20.63 -0.07
CA ASP A 218 0.25 -21.29 0.97
C ASP A 218 -0.35 -20.99 2.35
N LEU A 219 -0.66 -22.04 3.12
CA LEU A 219 -1.34 -21.93 4.41
C LEU A 219 -0.47 -21.26 5.48
N ASP A 220 0.85 -21.49 5.47
CA ASP A 220 1.75 -20.84 6.42
C ASP A 220 1.84 -19.34 6.13
N ALA A 221 1.88 -18.96 4.84
CA ALA A 221 1.87 -17.55 4.41
C ALA A 221 0.56 -16.86 4.78
N ALA A 222 -0.58 -17.51 4.56
CA ALA A 222 -1.89 -16.99 4.95
C ALA A 222 -1.98 -16.79 6.49
N CYS A 223 -1.60 -17.79 7.28
CA CYS A 223 -1.55 -17.63 8.74
C CYS A 223 -0.58 -16.52 9.19
N ALA A 224 0.61 -16.46 8.59
CA ALA A 224 1.60 -15.43 8.92
C ALA A 224 1.09 -14.02 8.60
N TYR A 225 0.35 -13.86 7.51
CA TYR A 225 -0.26 -12.59 7.15
C TYR A 225 -1.34 -12.16 8.16
N ILE A 226 -2.23 -13.05 8.61
CA ILE A 226 -3.20 -12.73 9.67
C ILE A 226 -2.47 -12.22 10.93
N VAL A 227 -1.43 -12.92 11.40
CA VAL A 227 -0.67 -12.49 12.58
C VAL A 227 -0.01 -11.12 12.35
N THR A 228 0.51 -10.89 11.15
CA THR A 228 1.15 -9.63 10.76
C THR A 228 0.15 -8.47 10.69
N LEU A 229 -1.02 -8.68 10.06
CA LEU A 229 -2.09 -7.71 9.92
C LEU A 229 -2.61 -7.28 11.29
N TYR A 230 -3.01 -8.22 12.14
CA TYR A 230 -3.51 -7.87 13.47
C TYR A 230 -2.40 -7.40 14.41
N GLY A 231 -1.13 -7.72 14.13
CA GLY A 231 0.02 -7.07 14.74
C GLY A 231 0.08 -5.58 14.43
N ALA A 232 -0.03 -5.20 13.16
CA ALA A 232 -0.02 -3.81 12.73
C ALA A 232 -1.27 -3.05 13.19
N VAL A 233 -2.46 -3.68 13.15
CA VAL A 233 -3.68 -3.11 13.73
C VAL A 233 -3.52 -2.91 15.24
N SER A 234 -2.94 -3.88 15.96
CA SER A 234 -2.70 -3.73 17.40
C SER A 234 -1.73 -2.60 17.69
N ASP A 235 -0.68 -2.41 16.89
CA ASP A 235 0.26 -1.29 17.09
C ASP A 235 -0.44 0.08 17.00
N ILE A 236 -1.36 0.23 16.03
CA ILE A 236 -2.24 1.41 15.91
C ILE A 236 -3.13 1.56 17.15
N TYR A 237 -3.77 0.48 17.60
CA TYR A 237 -4.68 0.54 18.76
C TYR A 237 -3.95 0.78 20.08
N ILE A 238 -2.72 0.29 20.22
CA ILE A 238 -1.87 0.55 21.38
C ILE A 238 -1.56 2.05 21.40
N ARG A 239 -1.09 2.59 20.26
CA ARG A 239 -0.75 4.01 20.10
C ARG A 239 -1.96 4.92 20.34
N ASP A 240 -3.12 4.60 19.78
CA ASP A 240 -4.24 5.54 19.71
C ASP A 240 -5.27 5.32 20.83
N SER A 241 -5.39 4.11 21.40
CA SER A 241 -6.48 3.76 22.31
C SER A 241 -6.08 2.96 23.56
N ASN A 242 -4.78 2.68 23.77
CA ASN A 242 -4.29 1.80 24.83
C ASN A 242 -4.97 0.42 24.81
N ALA A 243 -5.10 -0.17 23.63
CA ALA A 243 -5.65 -1.53 23.45
C ALA A 243 -4.83 -2.36 22.48
N THR A 244 -4.84 -3.67 22.66
CA THR A 244 -4.19 -4.66 21.78
C THR A 244 -5.14 -5.81 21.48
N PHE A 245 -4.93 -6.53 20.39
CA PHE A 245 -5.72 -7.71 20.05
C PHE A 245 -4.96 -8.99 20.33
N LEU A 246 -5.63 -9.94 20.99
CA LEU A 246 -5.15 -11.31 21.15
C LEU A 246 -5.97 -12.23 20.26
N LEU A 247 -5.34 -12.81 19.23
CA LEU A 247 -5.96 -13.84 18.41
C LEU A 247 -6.16 -15.11 19.24
N THR A 248 -7.40 -15.50 19.46
CA THR A 248 -7.74 -16.75 20.17
C THR A 248 -8.02 -17.90 19.21
N PHE A 249 -8.43 -17.57 17.99
CA PHE A 249 -8.83 -18.54 16.97
C PHE A 249 -8.65 -17.97 15.57
N VAL A 250 -8.15 -18.79 14.65
CA VAL A 250 -8.07 -18.48 13.21
C VAL A 250 -8.51 -19.72 12.43
N ARG A 251 -9.56 -19.58 11.61
CA ARG A 251 -9.98 -20.62 10.66
C ARG A 251 -9.59 -20.23 9.24
N LEU A 252 -8.91 -21.13 8.55
CA LEU A 252 -8.60 -21.06 7.11
C LEU A 252 -9.44 -22.07 6.31
N TRP A 253 -9.63 -21.79 5.02
CA TRP A 253 -10.30 -22.69 4.09
C TRP A 253 -9.38 -23.03 2.92
N ASP A 254 -8.96 -24.29 2.83
CA ASP A 254 -8.09 -24.82 1.76
C ASP A 254 -8.90 -25.45 0.62
N SER A 255 -10.20 -25.15 0.55
CA SER A 255 -11.17 -25.74 -0.37
C SER A 255 -12.27 -24.73 -0.71
N PRO A 256 -12.71 -24.63 -1.98
CA PRO A 256 -13.78 -23.72 -2.42
C PRO A 256 -15.17 -24.08 -1.85
N ASP A 257 -15.30 -25.20 -1.16
CA ASP A 257 -16.49 -25.57 -0.40
C ASP A 257 -16.41 -25.02 1.03
N ASP A 258 -16.56 -23.71 1.18
CA ASP A 258 -16.48 -22.97 2.44
C ASP A 258 -17.80 -22.28 2.83
N MET A 259 -17.75 -21.41 3.85
CA MET A 259 -18.91 -20.79 4.48
C MET A 259 -19.07 -19.32 4.08
N PHE A 260 -20.27 -18.79 4.31
CA PHE A 260 -20.59 -17.35 4.18
C PHE A 260 -20.53 -16.75 2.77
N ASN A 261 -20.65 -17.58 1.73
CA ASN A 261 -20.67 -17.20 0.30
C ASN A 261 -21.87 -16.38 -0.20
N GLN A 262 -22.82 -16.04 0.67
CA GLN A 262 -23.89 -15.11 0.33
C GLN A 262 -23.36 -13.67 0.13
N GLU A 263 -24.14 -12.85 -0.56
CA GLU A 263 -23.84 -11.44 -0.82
C GLU A 263 -23.61 -10.64 0.47
N SER A 264 -24.45 -10.82 1.50
CA SER A 264 -24.32 -10.12 2.79
C SER A 264 -23.99 -11.11 3.92
N PRO A 265 -22.70 -11.29 4.26
CA PRO A 265 -22.28 -12.35 5.17
C PRO A 265 -22.40 -12.03 6.67
N LEU A 266 -22.43 -10.75 7.09
CA LEU A 266 -22.35 -10.35 8.51
C LEU A 266 -23.42 -11.03 9.39
N GLY A 267 -24.68 -10.98 8.97
CA GLY A 267 -25.79 -11.57 9.74
C GLY A 267 -25.62 -13.09 9.92
N PRO A 268 -25.50 -13.87 8.83
CA PRO A 268 -25.29 -15.31 8.94
C PRO A 268 -23.99 -15.71 9.64
N PHE A 269 -22.91 -14.93 9.50
CA PHE A 269 -21.66 -15.09 10.25
C PHE A 269 -21.90 -14.97 11.75
N ALA A 270 -22.52 -13.87 12.19
CA ALA A 270 -22.87 -13.65 13.60
C ALA A 270 -23.81 -14.74 14.14
N ASP A 271 -24.85 -15.13 13.39
CA ASP A 271 -25.79 -16.18 13.78
C ASP A 271 -25.11 -17.54 13.95
N PHE A 272 -24.19 -17.89 13.04
CA PHE A 272 -23.43 -19.12 13.14
C PHE A 272 -22.54 -19.10 14.38
N TRP A 273 -21.74 -18.05 14.56
CA TRP A 273 -20.79 -17.96 15.66
C TRP A 273 -21.47 -17.93 17.02
N ARG A 274 -22.59 -17.21 17.19
CA ARG A 274 -23.39 -17.23 18.44
C ARG A 274 -24.02 -18.58 18.78
N SER A 275 -24.13 -19.49 17.81
CA SER A 275 -24.83 -20.75 18.02
C SER A 275 -23.92 -21.96 18.00
N GLN A 276 -22.77 -21.87 17.33
CA GLN A 276 -21.88 -23.00 17.10
C GLN A 276 -20.47 -22.79 17.66
N MET A 277 -20.08 -21.57 18.04
CA MET A 277 -18.69 -21.22 18.38
C MET A 277 -18.54 -20.65 19.81
N ASP A 278 -19.46 -20.98 20.72
CA ASP A 278 -19.42 -20.52 22.12
C ASP A 278 -18.21 -21.09 22.92
N ASP A 279 -17.50 -22.08 22.38
CA ASP A 279 -16.29 -22.65 22.99
C ASP A 279 -15.01 -21.83 22.72
N VAL A 280 -15.06 -20.86 21.80
CA VAL A 280 -13.93 -20.00 21.47
C VAL A 280 -14.00 -18.74 22.35
N PRO A 281 -13.01 -18.51 23.24
CA PRO A 281 -12.90 -17.25 24.01
C PRO A 281 -12.74 -16.07 23.05
N ARG A 282 -13.55 -15.04 23.20
CA ARG A 282 -13.49 -13.82 22.39
C ARG A 282 -14.34 -12.70 22.97
N ALA A 283 -13.89 -11.46 22.77
CA ALA A 283 -14.71 -10.26 22.87
C ALA A 283 -15.38 -9.95 21.53
N VAL A 284 -14.67 -10.17 20.42
CA VAL A 284 -15.14 -9.87 19.05
C VAL A 284 -14.71 -10.96 18.05
N ALA A 285 -15.44 -11.09 16.94
CA ALA A 285 -15.03 -11.93 15.82
C ALA A 285 -15.09 -11.17 14.50
N GLN A 286 -14.05 -11.30 13.67
CA GLN A 286 -13.99 -10.68 12.35
C GLN A 286 -13.93 -11.76 11.27
N PHE A 287 -14.75 -11.62 10.24
CA PHE A 287 -14.67 -12.42 9.02
C PHE A 287 -13.85 -11.68 7.98
N ALA A 288 -12.69 -12.24 7.63
CA ALA A 288 -11.69 -11.68 6.74
C ALA A 288 -11.71 -12.41 5.39
N SER A 289 -12.26 -11.75 4.37
CA SER A 289 -12.64 -12.36 3.10
C SER A 289 -11.80 -11.84 1.92
N GLY A 290 -11.26 -12.77 1.11
CA GLY A 290 -10.61 -12.44 -0.15
C GLY A 290 -11.60 -12.09 -1.27
N ARG A 291 -12.89 -12.39 -1.08
CA ARG A 291 -13.93 -12.10 -2.06
C ARG A 291 -14.03 -10.61 -2.31
N ARG A 292 -14.30 -10.25 -3.56
CA ARG A 292 -14.70 -8.88 -3.92
C ARG A 292 -16.01 -8.82 -4.66
N ASP A 293 -16.96 -9.65 -4.27
CA ASP A 293 -18.35 -9.57 -4.68
C ASP A 293 -19.25 -9.23 -3.47
N LEU A 294 -18.66 -8.72 -2.39
CA LEU A 294 -19.42 -8.17 -1.27
C LEU A 294 -20.01 -6.81 -1.68
N PRO A 295 -21.15 -6.39 -1.12
CA PRO A 295 -21.75 -5.08 -1.39
C PRO A 295 -21.05 -3.89 -0.68
N TRP A 296 -20.02 -4.15 0.12
CA TRP A 296 -19.24 -3.16 0.87
C TRP A 296 -17.81 -3.69 1.10
N GLY A 297 -16.87 -2.77 1.29
CA GLY A 297 -15.48 -3.13 1.67
C GLY A 297 -15.39 -3.71 3.09
N GLY A 298 -16.25 -3.26 3.99
CA GLY A 298 -16.39 -3.78 5.34
C GLY A 298 -17.76 -3.44 5.92
N VAL A 299 -18.15 -4.16 6.97
CA VAL A 299 -19.32 -3.84 7.78
C VAL A 299 -19.18 -4.44 9.18
N ALA A 300 -19.57 -3.69 10.19
CA ALA A 300 -19.56 -4.11 11.57
C ALA A 300 -20.84 -3.73 12.29
N PHE A 301 -21.12 -4.42 13.39
CA PHE A 301 -22.03 -3.87 14.39
C PHE A 301 -21.27 -2.88 15.28
N LEU A 302 -21.95 -1.78 15.60
CA LEU A 302 -21.45 -0.77 16.52
C LEU A 302 -21.60 -1.25 17.96
N ASP A 303 -20.60 -0.95 18.80
CA ASP A 303 -20.61 -1.21 20.25
C ASP A 303 -20.80 -2.72 20.53
N GLY A 304 -19.80 -3.49 20.07
CA GLY A 304 -19.83 -4.95 20.01
C GLY A 304 -18.99 -5.63 21.09
N LEU A 305 -18.21 -4.88 21.87
CA LEU A 305 -17.37 -5.44 22.92
C LEU A 305 -18.22 -6.28 23.90
N CYS A 306 -17.82 -7.55 24.05
CA CYS A 306 -18.34 -8.48 25.04
C CYS A 306 -19.86 -8.66 25.08
N ASN A 307 -20.49 -8.50 23.91
CA ASN A 307 -21.91 -8.68 23.77
C ASN A 307 -22.26 -9.40 22.45
N ASP A 308 -23.56 -9.60 22.22
CA ASP A 308 -24.06 -10.36 21.06
C ASP A 308 -23.80 -9.68 19.70
N ASN A 309 -23.25 -8.47 19.69
CA ASN A 309 -22.93 -7.68 18.51
C ASN A 309 -21.42 -7.62 18.22
N GLY A 310 -20.56 -8.40 18.88
CA GLY A 310 -19.11 -8.42 18.62
C GLY A 310 -18.72 -9.08 17.29
N TYR A 311 -19.17 -8.52 16.17
CA TYR A 311 -18.97 -9.07 14.83
C TYR A 311 -18.68 -7.98 13.79
N SER A 312 -17.72 -8.28 12.93
CA SER A 312 -17.39 -7.49 11.75
C SER A 312 -17.04 -8.39 10.56
N VAL A 313 -17.14 -7.84 9.36
CA VAL A 313 -16.70 -8.45 8.10
C VAL A 313 -15.82 -7.44 7.39
N ILE A 314 -14.65 -7.87 6.95
CA ILE A 314 -13.84 -7.17 5.95
C ILE A 314 -13.79 -8.02 4.69
N GLY A 315 -14.03 -7.39 3.55
CA GLY A 315 -13.84 -7.99 2.23
C GLY A 315 -12.74 -7.29 1.47
N TYR A 316 -12.53 -7.74 0.25
CA TYR A 316 -11.64 -7.10 -0.71
C TYR A 316 -10.18 -7.11 -0.23
N MET A 317 -9.80 -8.10 0.59
CA MET A 317 -8.46 -8.20 1.13
C MET A 317 -7.40 -8.38 0.05
N LEU A 318 -6.36 -7.56 0.07
CA LEU A 318 -5.25 -7.59 -0.88
C LEU A 318 -4.20 -8.64 -0.50
N GLY A 319 -4.12 -9.03 0.77
CA GLY A 319 -3.08 -9.94 1.26
C GLY A 319 -1.71 -9.26 1.39
N SER A 320 -1.71 -7.93 1.46
CA SER A 320 -0.53 -7.09 1.64
C SER A 320 -0.83 -5.89 2.53
N ILE A 321 0.17 -5.47 3.30
CA ILE A 321 0.17 -4.17 3.96
C ILE A 321 1.19 -3.29 3.24
N GLY A 322 0.79 -2.05 2.95
CA GLY A 322 1.68 -1.01 2.47
C GLY A 322 2.66 -0.58 3.55
N ASP A 323 3.07 0.69 3.50
CA ASP A 323 3.86 1.27 4.58
C ASP A 323 2.89 1.71 5.70
N PRO A 324 2.88 1.08 6.90
CA PRO A 324 1.94 1.42 7.97
C PRO A 324 2.17 2.81 8.61
N ALA A 325 3.20 3.52 8.19
CA ALA A 325 3.60 4.82 8.72
C ALA A 325 3.09 5.98 7.83
N VAL A 326 2.81 5.70 6.54
CA VAL A 326 2.29 6.70 5.59
C VAL A 326 0.98 6.26 4.95
N PRO A 327 0.23 7.22 4.40
CA PRO A 327 -0.91 6.90 3.57
C PRO A 327 -0.43 6.16 2.32
N SER A 328 -1.18 5.13 1.92
CA SER A 328 -0.81 4.33 0.75
C SER A 328 -2.02 3.64 0.17
N VAL A 329 -2.06 3.56 -1.16
CA VAL A 329 -3.06 2.76 -1.88
C VAL A 329 -2.99 1.27 -1.55
N PHE A 330 -1.90 0.82 -0.92
CA PHE A 330 -1.68 -0.56 -0.50
C PHE A 330 -2.05 -0.82 0.98
N ASN A 331 -2.54 0.17 1.72
CA ASN A 331 -2.90 0.04 3.13
C ASN A 331 -4.35 -0.40 3.38
N ARG A 332 -5.03 -0.90 2.35
CA ARG A 332 -6.43 -1.31 2.42
C ARG A 332 -6.75 -2.25 3.58
N ASP A 333 -5.99 -3.33 3.71
CA ASP A 333 -6.29 -4.40 4.67
C ASP A 333 -6.19 -3.90 6.12
N ILE A 334 -5.14 -3.12 6.43
CA ILE A 334 -4.93 -2.54 7.76
C ILE A 334 -5.98 -1.46 8.08
N ILE A 335 -6.36 -0.63 7.09
CA ILE A 335 -7.42 0.38 7.24
C ILE A 335 -8.76 -0.30 7.54
N LEU A 336 -9.18 -1.27 6.72
CA LEU A 336 -10.48 -1.92 6.88
C LEU A 336 -10.56 -2.76 8.16
N ALA A 337 -9.52 -3.53 8.47
CA ALA A 337 -9.48 -4.31 9.71
C ALA A 337 -9.60 -3.39 10.94
N GLY A 338 -8.81 -2.31 10.99
CA GLY A 338 -8.89 -1.32 12.06
C GLY A 338 -10.22 -0.55 12.09
N HIS A 339 -10.79 -0.20 10.94
CA HIS A 339 -12.07 0.51 10.84
C HIS A 339 -13.22 -0.31 11.42
N GLU A 340 -13.36 -1.56 10.97
CA GLU A 340 -14.48 -2.41 11.36
C GLU A 340 -14.36 -2.90 12.81
N LEU A 341 -13.13 -3.13 13.28
CA LEU A 341 -12.90 -3.34 14.71
C LEU A 341 -13.19 -2.05 15.51
N GLY A 342 -12.94 -0.87 14.95
CA GLY A 342 -13.24 0.42 15.57
C GLY A 342 -14.72 0.53 15.92
N HIS A 343 -15.60 0.14 15.00
CA HIS A 343 -17.04 0.04 15.27
C HIS A 343 -17.36 -0.93 16.40
N ASN A 344 -16.71 -2.09 16.47
CA ASN A 344 -16.91 -3.00 17.59
C ASN A 344 -16.46 -2.37 18.92
N VAL A 345 -15.46 -1.47 18.91
CA VAL A 345 -15.02 -0.61 20.03
C VAL A 345 -15.77 0.74 20.05
N ALA A 346 -17.04 0.74 19.63
CA ALA A 346 -17.97 1.88 19.69
C ALA A 346 -17.63 3.13 18.83
N ALA A 347 -16.59 3.10 18.00
CA ALA A 347 -16.22 4.24 17.16
C ALA A 347 -17.30 4.51 16.08
N PRO A 348 -17.88 5.72 15.99
CA PRO A 348 -18.71 6.10 14.85
C PRO A 348 -17.85 6.51 13.65
N HIS A 349 -18.46 6.62 12.47
CA HIS A 349 -17.80 7.30 11.35
C HIS A 349 -17.59 8.79 11.65
N THR A 350 -16.47 9.32 11.20
CA THR A 350 -16.06 10.73 11.37
C THR A 350 -17.02 11.73 10.71
N HIS A 351 -17.55 11.41 9.52
CA HIS A 351 -18.62 12.22 8.89
C HIS A 351 -19.92 12.25 9.71
N GLY A 352 -20.21 11.18 10.46
CA GLY A 352 -21.41 11.07 11.29
C GLY A 352 -21.40 12.03 12.48
N ILE A 353 -20.22 12.50 12.87
CA ILE A 353 -19.99 13.45 13.97
C ILE A 353 -19.44 14.79 13.51
N GLY A 354 -19.34 15.01 12.19
CA GLY A 354 -19.01 16.31 11.58
C GLY A 354 -17.52 16.62 11.51
N ILE A 355 -16.63 15.62 11.61
CA ILE A 355 -15.17 15.80 11.45
C ILE A 355 -14.81 16.00 9.97
N ASP A 356 -15.44 15.23 9.07
CA ASP A 356 -15.23 15.33 7.63
C ASP A 356 -16.56 15.31 6.87
N THR A 357 -16.49 15.55 5.56
CA THR A 357 -17.63 15.48 4.65
C THR A 357 -17.51 14.36 3.62
N CYS A 358 -16.62 13.39 3.84
CA CYS A 358 -16.24 12.37 2.85
C CYS A 358 -17.34 11.34 2.50
N GLN A 359 -18.54 11.50 3.08
CA GLN A 359 -19.76 10.84 2.64
C GLN A 359 -20.43 11.52 1.42
N ASP A 360 -20.11 12.78 1.13
CA ASP A 360 -20.71 13.58 0.06
C ASP A 360 -19.77 13.64 -1.16
N ALA A 361 -20.21 13.00 -2.23
CA ALA A 361 -19.57 12.93 -3.54
C ALA A 361 -19.27 14.30 -4.19
N PHE A 362 -19.86 15.40 -3.69
CA PHE A 362 -19.67 16.76 -4.22
C PHE A 362 -18.75 17.64 -3.39
N THR A 363 -18.17 17.11 -2.31
CA THR A 363 -17.21 17.87 -1.52
C THR A 363 -15.81 17.75 -2.10
N ASP A 364 -14.98 18.76 -1.83
CA ASP A 364 -13.58 18.72 -2.26
C ASP A 364 -12.88 17.54 -1.58
N PRO A 365 -11.93 16.88 -2.26
CA PRO A 365 -11.18 15.78 -1.67
C PRO A 365 -10.50 16.22 -0.38
N GLN A 366 -10.45 15.35 0.61
CA GLN A 366 -9.84 15.57 1.92
C GLN A 366 -9.11 14.31 2.35
N ARG A 367 -8.15 14.43 3.28
CA ARG A 367 -7.60 13.24 3.96
C ARG A 367 -8.42 12.95 5.20
N GLY A 368 -8.58 11.67 5.52
CA GLY A 368 -9.39 11.23 6.66
C GLY A 368 -8.66 10.24 7.55
N SER A 369 -9.02 10.21 8.83
CA SER A 369 -8.57 9.16 9.76
C SER A 369 -9.18 7.79 9.40
N ILE A 370 -8.75 6.72 10.08
CA ILE A 370 -9.24 5.33 9.86
C ILE A 370 -10.78 5.24 9.78
N MET A 371 -11.53 6.00 10.60
CA MET A 371 -13.00 5.98 10.60
C MET A 371 -13.68 6.81 9.50
N SER A 372 -12.91 7.30 8.51
CA SER A 372 -13.39 8.13 7.42
C SER A 372 -13.68 7.35 6.13
N TYR A 373 -14.45 7.96 5.23
CA TYR A 373 -14.79 7.43 3.91
C TYR A 373 -13.98 8.06 2.77
N CYS A 374 -13.01 8.94 3.05
CA CYS A 374 -12.32 9.72 2.01
C CYS A 374 -11.68 8.85 0.92
N GLY A 375 -11.07 7.72 1.30
CA GLY A 375 -10.47 6.79 0.33
C GLY A 375 -11.43 5.90 -0.46
N GLN A 376 -12.71 5.84 -0.07
CA GLN A 376 -13.74 5.15 -0.88
C GLN A 376 -14.31 6.07 -1.96
N THR A 377 -14.33 7.38 -1.69
CA THR A 377 -15.05 8.36 -2.48
C THR A 377 -14.15 8.90 -3.60
N PHE A 378 -12.92 9.30 -3.28
CA PHE A 378 -12.09 10.09 -4.18
C PHE A 378 -10.96 9.30 -4.81
N THR A 379 -10.51 9.78 -5.97
CA THR A 379 -9.25 9.37 -6.55
C THR A 379 -8.09 9.57 -5.57
N GLY A 380 -7.08 8.71 -5.59
CA GLY A 380 -6.14 8.52 -4.49
C GLY A 380 -6.47 7.31 -3.63
N GLY A 381 -7.72 6.84 -3.64
CA GLY A 381 -8.12 5.60 -2.98
C GLY A 381 -7.73 5.59 -1.49
N ASP A 382 -7.28 4.44 -1.01
CA ASP A 382 -6.88 4.25 0.40
C ASP A 382 -5.68 5.13 0.84
N ALA A 383 -4.98 5.81 -0.09
CA ALA A 383 -3.97 6.81 0.26
C ALA A 383 -4.57 8.15 0.76
N ASN A 384 -5.89 8.33 0.65
CA ASN A 384 -6.58 9.44 1.31
C ASN A 384 -6.81 9.19 2.81
N HIS A 385 -6.29 8.09 3.37
CA HIS A 385 -6.44 7.75 4.79
C HIS A 385 -5.13 7.86 5.57
N ASP A 386 -5.19 8.53 6.71
CA ASP A 386 -4.18 8.40 7.75
C ASP A 386 -4.41 7.14 8.56
N LEU A 387 -3.34 6.38 8.80
CA LEU A 387 -3.35 5.18 9.65
C LEU A 387 -3.38 5.53 11.13
N ARG A 388 -4.27 6.45 11.51
CA ARG A 388 -4.54 6.89 12.88
C ARG A 388 -6.02 7.10 13.08
N PHE A 389 -6.48 7.00 14.32
CA PHE A 389 -7.79 7.47 14.72
C PHE A 389 -7.74 8.95 15.08
N HIS A 390 -8.74 9.73 14.66
CA HIS A 390 -8.89 11.11 15.12
C HIS A 390 -9.04 11.14 16.66
N THR A 391 -8.50 12.14 17.36
CA THR A 391 -8.47 12.25 18.84
C THR A 391 -9.85 12.07 19.50
N LEU A 392 -10.91 12.66 18.94
CA LEU A 392 -12.30 12.41 19.40
C LEU A 392 -12.73 10.93 19.29
N ILE A 393 -12.34 10.22 18.24
CA ILE A 393 -12.60 8.79 18.11
C ILE A 393 -11.80 8.00 19.15
N GLN A 394 -10.53 8.35 19.36
CA GLN A 394 -9.70 7.75 20.40
C GLN A 394 -10.37 7.84 21.77
N GLN A 395 -10.92 9.01 22.13
CA GLN A 395 -11.63 9.22 23.40
C GLN A 395 -12.88 8.34 23.52
N ILE A 396 -13.66 8.18 22.44
CA ILE A 396 -14.83 7.30 22.41
C ILE A 396 -14.42 5.85 22.64
N MET A 397 -13.37 5.40 21.94
CA MET A 397 -12.86 4.03 22.07
C MET A 397 -12.34 3.75 23.49
N ARG A 398 -11.50 4.66 24.04
CA ARG A 398 -10.99 4.54 25.42
C ARG A 398 -12.13 4.48 26.44
N SER A 399 -13.20 5.25 26.23
CA SER A 399 -14.38 5.21 27.10
C SER A 399 -15.06 3.83 27.08
N ALA A 400 -15.26 3.24 25.90
CA ALA A 400 -15.86 1.92 25.76
C ALA A 400 -15.00 0.83 26.44
N LEU A 401 -13.68 0.90 26.23
CA LEU A 401 -12.71 -0.05 26.80
C LEU A 401 -12.66 -0.05 28.34
N VAL A 402 -12.99 1.07 29.00
CA VAL A 402 -13.06 1.18 30.47
C VAL A 402 -14.37 0.61 31.02
N GLU A 403 -15.46 0.65 30.25
CA GLU A 403 -16.78 0.23 30.71
C GLU A 403 -16.96 -1.31 30.75
N ASP A 404 -16.12 -2.05 30.02
CA ASP A 404 -16.27 -3.48 29.80
C ASP A 404 -15.35 -4.34 30.70
N ASP A 405 -15.92 -4.86 31.80
CA ASP A 405 -15.26 -5.73 32.80
C ASP A 405 -14.78 -7.10 32.26
N CYS A 406 -15.10 -7.44 31.01
CA CYS A 406 -14.74 -8.71 30.37
C CYS A 406 -13.35 -8.73 29.76
N LEU A 407 -12.75 -7.55 29.55
CA LEU A 407 -11.47 -7.40 28.87
C LEU A 407 -10.32 -7.65 29.85
N GLY A 408 -9.31 -8.36 29.37
CA GLY A 408 -8.05 -8.50 30.07
C GLY A 408 -7.21 -7.24 30.01
N ASN A 409 -6.11 -7.23 30.76
CA ASN A 409 -5.04 -6.26 30.61
C ASN A 409 -3.76 -7.01 30.22
N ASP A 410 -2.93 -6.42 29.36
CA ASP A 410 -1.66 -7.00 28.91
C ASP A 410 -0.66 -5.86 28.72
N CYS A 411 -0.20 -5.29 29.84
CA CYS A 411 0.62 -4.08 29.79
C CYS A 411 2.01 -4.31 29.21
N ASN A 412 2.57 -5.50 29.40
CA ASN A 412 3.87 -5.91 28.88
C ASN A 412 3.79 -6.46 27.43
N LEU A 413 2.57 -6.51 26.87
CA LEU A 413 2.24 -6.92 25.51
C LEU A 413 2.73 -8.32 25.15
N ASN A 414 2.84 -9.22 26.13
CA ASN A 414 3.36 -10.57 25.94
C ASN A 414 2.26 -11.57 25.50
N GLY A 415 1.01 -11.11 25.33
CA GLY A 415 -0.12 -11.94 24.93
C GLY A 415 -0.70 -12.80 26.06
N VAL A 416 -0.32 -12.53 27.30
CA VAL A 416 -0.84 -13.11 28.54
C VAL A 416 -1.49 -11.99 29.35
N ASP A 417 -2.57 -12.32 30.07
CA ASP A 417 -3.23 -11.33 30.91
C ASP A 417 -2.34 -11.01 32.13
N ASP A 418 -2.27 -9.73 32.51
CA ASP A 418 -1.53 -9.21 33.67
C ASP A 418 -1.83 -10.02 34.95
N ALA A 419 -3.09 -10.41 35.18
CA ALA A 419 -3.44 -11.21 36.36
C ALA A 419 -2.87 -12.63 36.28
N GLU A 420 -2.75 -13.23 35.10
CA GLU A 420 -2.11 -14.53 34.90
C GLU A 420 -0.57 -14.43 35.05
N ASP A 421 0.03 -13.34 34.59
CA ASP A 421 1.46 -13.08 34.76
C ASP A 421 1.83 -12.94 36.25
N ILE A 422 1.06 -12.16 37.01
CA ILE A 422 1.24 -11.99 38.45
C ILE A 422 0.99 -13.30 39.21
N ASP A 423 -0.10 -14.02 38.90
CA ASP A 423 -0.44 -15.29 39.57
C ASP A 423 0.59 -16.40 39.31
N SER A 424 1.19 -16.41 38.11
CA SER A 424 2.24 -17.37 37.74
C SER A 424 3.62 -17.00 38.29
N GLY A 425 3.81 -15.75 38.72
CA GLY A 425 5.08 -15.16 39.11
C GLY A 425 6.00 -14.89 37.92
N ALA A 426 5.42 -14.70 36.73
CA ALA A 426 6.13 -14.21 35.55
C ALA A 426 6.44 -12.71 35.66
N SER A 427 5.55 -11.96 36.33
CA SER A 427 5.69 -10.55 36.66
C SER A 427 5.63 -10.32 38.17
N ASP A 428 6.33 -9.27 38.63
CA ASP A 428 6.27 -8.81 40.01
C ASP A 428 5.13 -7.78 40.15
N ASP A 429 4.45 -7.79 41.31
CA ASP A 429 3.42 -6.80 41.71
C ASP A 429 3.67 -6.49 43.19
N ASP A 430 4.76 -5.78 43.48
CA ASP A 430 5.20 -5.48 44.84
C ASP A 430 4.26 -4.49 45.54
N ASN A 431 3.50 -3.70 44.78
CA ASN A 431 2.59 -2.68 45.29
C ASN A 431 1.13 -3.18 45.47
N PHE A 432 0.79 -4.34 44.91
CA PHE A 432 -0.51 -5.02 44.96
C PHE A 432 -1.67 -4.24 44.34
N ASP A 433 -1.40 -3.45 43.29
CA ASP A 433 -2.44 -2.75 42.53
C ASP A 433 -2.99 -3.55 41.34
N GLY A 434 -2.39 -4.72 41.08
CA GLY A 434 -2.84 -5.67 40.05
C GLY A 434 -2.35 -5.32 38.65
N VAL A 435 -1.37 -4.44 38.51
CA VAL A 435 -0.67 -4.16 37.26
C VAL A 435 0.81 -4.50 37.44
N PRO A 436 1.45 -5.27 36.53
CA PRO A 436 2.86 -5.63 36.62
C PRO A 436 3.78 -4.42 36.87
N ASP A 437 4.69 -4.56 37.83
CA ASP A 437 5.64 -3.52 38.26
C ASP A 437 6.49 -3.00 37.10
N GLU A 438 6.90 -3.88 36.16
CA GLU A 438 7.68 -3.50 34.98
C GLU A 438 6.95 -2.56 34.01
N CYS A 439 5.62 -2.47 34.11
CA CYS A 439 4.82 -1.57 33.31
C CYS A 439 4.71 -0.18 33.95
N GLN A 440 4.99 -0.06 35.24
CA GLN A 440 4.70 1.16 36.02
C GLN A 440 5.92 2.06 36.24
N ASP A 441 7.00 1.91 35.48
CA ASP A 441 8.23 2.69 35.64
C ASP A 441 8.70 3.19 34.26
N CYS A 442 7.97 4.16 33.70
CA CYS A 442 8.19 4.63 32.33
C CYS A 442 9.57 5.29 32.15
N ASN A 443 10.10 5.91 33.20
CA ASN A 443 11.42 6.55 33.20
C ASN A 443 12.56 5.60 33.62
N ALA A 444 12.24 4.34 33.91
CA ALA A 444 13.14 3.25 34.31
C ALA A 444 14.05 3.62 35.49
N ASN A 445 13.57 4.43 36.44
CA ASN A 445 14.37 4.90 37.57
C ASN A 445 14.32 3.95 38.78
N GLY A 446 13.51 2.90 38.71
CA GLY A 446 13.28 1.92 39.76
C GLY A 446 12.25 2.35 40.81
N GLN A 447 11.42 3.34 40.50
CA GLN A 447 10.24 3.73 41.27
C GLN A 447 9.03 3.78 40.37
N PHE A 448 7.86 3.46 40.93
CA PHE A 448 6.62 3.48 40.18
C PHE A 448 6.20 4.92 39.87
N ASP A 449 5.66 5.13 38.68
CA ASP A 449 5.13 6.40 38.18
C ASP A 449 4.15 7.04 39.18
N SER A 450 3.26 6.23 39.77
CA SER A 450 2.31 6.68 40.80
C SER A 450 3.01 7.22 42.06
N PHE A 451 4.18 6.68 42.41
CA PHE A 451 5.00 7.18 43.52
C PHE A 451 5.75 8.45 43.12
N ASP A 452 6.30 8.50 41.91
CA ASP A 452 7.01 9.66 41.42
C ASP A 452 6.09 10.89 41.31
N ILE A 453 4.89 10.73 40.76
CA ILE A 453 3.85 11.76 40.70
C ILE A 453 3.43 12.20 42.11
N SER A 454 3.09 11.24 42.99
CA SER A 454 2.59 11.56 44.34
C SER A 454 3.65 12.15 45.28
N SER A 455 4.93 11.84 45.03
CA SER A 455 6.07 12.40 45.77
C SER A 455 6.55 13.74 45.18
N GLY A 456 6.07 14.12 44.00
CA GLY A 456 6.43 15.34 43.27
C GLY A 456 7.82 15.26 42.64
N VAL A 457 8.31 14.05 42.38
CA VAL A 457 9.52 13.80 41.57
C VAL A 457 9.22 14.03 40.10
N SER A 458 8.04 13.58 39.65
CA SER A 458 7.52 13.75 38.29
C SER A 458 6.31 14.67 38.27
N LEU A 459 6.08 15.30 37.12
CA LEU A 459 4.88 16.12 36.87
C LEU A 459 3.79 15.26 36.20
N ASP A 460 2.54 15.68 36.37
CA ASP A 460 1.33 15.09 35.76
C ASP A 460 0.35 16.26 35.61
N LEU A 461 0.55 17.07 34.56
CA LEU A 461 -0.14 18.35 34.35
C LEU A 461 -1.55 18.16 33.79
N ASN A 462 -1.78 17.09 33.04
CA ASN A 462 -3.08 16.71 32.47
C ASN A 462 -3.89 15.79 33.41
N PHE A 463 -3.31 15.34 34.53
CA PHE A 463 -3.92 14.47 35.54
C PHE A 463 -4.35 13.12 34.97
N ASN A 464 -3.64 12.63 33.96
CA ASN A 464 -3.89 11.32 33.37
C ASN A 464 -3.18 10.19 34.14
N GLY A 465 -2.44 10.53 35.21
CA GLY A 465 -1.75 9.57 36.08
C GLY A 465 -0.52 8.93 35.46
N TYR A 466 -0.03 9.48 34.35
CA TYR A 466 1.22 9.14 33.68
C TYR A 466 2.19 10.33 33.78
N PRO A 467 3.48 10.11 34.03
CA PRO A 467 4.44 11.19 34.15
C PRO A 467 4.58 11.99 32.84
N ASP A 468 4.48 13.32 32.92
CA ASP A 468 4.59 14.21 31.74
C ASP A 468 5.92 13.98 30.98
N GLU A 469 7.02 13.69 31.70
CA GLU A 469 8.33 13.40 31.09
C GLU A 469 8.39 12.10 30.25
N CYS A 470 7.34 11.28 30.32
CA CYS A 470 7.16 10.08 29.54
C CYS A 470 6.15 10.27 28.41
N GLU A 471 5.57 11.46 28.29
CA GLU A 471 4.64 11.86 27.22
C GLU A 471 5.37 12.56 26.08
N PRO A 472 4.78 12.56 24.87
CA PRO A 472 5.25 13.41 23.79
C PRO A 472 5.13 14.90 24.18
N ASP A 473 6.25 15.61 24.08
CA ASP A 473 6.35 17.07 24.13
C ASP A 473 7.22 17.47 22.93
N CYS A 474 6.57 17.82 21.84
CA CYS A 474 7.25 18.06 20.57
C CYS A 474 7.90 19.44 20.48
N ASN A 475 7.45 20.39 21.30
CA ASN A 475 7.94 21.78 21.30
C ASN A 475 8.96 22.04 22.44
N ASP A 476 9.29 21.00 23.22
CA ASP A 476 10.24 20.98 24.35
C ASP A 476 9.92 22.06 25.40
N ASN A 477 8.64 22.31 25.69
CA ASN A 477 8.21 23.34 26.64
C ASN A 477 7.94 22.82 28.07
N ASP A 478 8.21 21.53 28.31
CA ASP A 478 7.91 20.76 29.53
C ASP A 478 6.39 20.60 29.79
N VAL A 479 5.56 20.65 28.75
CA VAL A 479 4.11 20.40 28.75
C VAL A 479 3.79 19.38 27.66
N PRO A 480 3.08 18.29 27.98
CA PRO A 480 2.69 17.31 26.97
C PRO A 480 1.84 17.90 25.84
N ASP A 481 1.98 17.35 24.63
CA ASP A 481 1.29 17.81 23.42
C ASP A 481 -0.25 17.85 23.61
N ASP A 482 -0.81 16.81 24.23
CA ASP A 482 -2.25 16.72 24.48
C ASP A 482 -2.76 17.83 25.39
N ARG A 483 -1.91 18.26 26.33
CA ARG A 483 -2.17 19.33 27.28
C ARG A 483 -2.05 20.70 26.64
N ASP A 484 -1.05 20.90 25.79
CA ASP A 484 -0.90 22.14 25.01
C ASP A 484 -2.11 22.40 24.11
N ILE A 485 -2.61 21.34 23.45
CA ILE A 485 -3.83 21.38 22.63
C ILE A 485 -5.07 21.66 23.51
N GLU A 486 -5.22 20.98 24.66
CA GLU A 486 -6.37 21.18 25.56
C GLU A 486 -6.45 22.62 26.11
N LEU A 487 -5.30 23.21 26.44
CA LEU A 487 -5.20 24.59 26.94
C LEU A 487 -5.36 25.64 25.83
N GLY A 488 -5.22 25.23 24.56
CA GLY A 488 -5.22 26.11 23.39
C GLY A 488 -3.93 26.93 23.27
N ASP A 489 -2.84 26.44 23.87
CA ASP A 489 -1.50 26.99 23.72
C ASP A 489 -0.88 26.56 22.37
N SER A 490 -1.31 25.39 21.87
CA SER A 490 -1.02 24.86 20.52
C SER A 490 -2.29 24.64 19.69
N THR A 491 -2.15 24.60 18.36
CA THR A 491 -3.26 24.30 17.45
C THR A 491 -3.14 22.85 16.97
N ASP A 492 -4.24 22.12 16.94
CA ASP A 492 -4.36 20.82 16.24
C ASP A 492 -5.61 20.93 15.37
N ALA A 493 -5.45 21.55 14.19
CA ALA A 493 -6.59 21.95 13.37
C ALA A 493 -7.41 20.76 12.87
N TYR A 494 -6.81 19.58 12.81
CA TYR A 494 -7.38 18.38 12.20
C TYR A 494 -7.51 17.18 13.13
N GLY A 495 -7.18 17.36 14.42
CA GLY A 495 -7.45 16.40 15.48
C GLY A 495 -6.63 15.13 15.40
N ASN A 496 -5.37 15.22 14.96
CA ASN A 496 -4.47 14.06 14.85
C ASN A 496 -3.62 13.84 16.12
N GLY A 497 -3.74 14.74 17.10
CA GLY A 497 -3.04 14.65 18.39
C GLY A 497 -1.57 15.07 18.32
N ILE A 498 -1.12 15.65 17.21
CA ILE A 498 0.18 16.31 17.08
C ILE A 498 -0.10 17.81 16.88
N PRO A 499 0.50 18.71 17.68
CA PRO A 499 0.44 20.15 17.43
C PRO A 499 0.88 20.51 16.00
N ASP A 500 0.13 21.38 15.31
CA ASP A 500 0.41 21.79 13.93
C ASP A 500 1.83 22.38 13.80
N GLU A 501 2.33 23.10 14.82
CA GLU A 501 3.71 23.63 14.85
C GLU A 501 4.82 22.56 14.97
N CYS A 502 4.43 21.34 15.28
CA CYS A 502 5.30 20.17 15.37
C CYS A 502 5.16 19.23 14.18
N GLU A 503 4.22 19.52 13.29
CA GLU A 503 4.11 18.85 12.01
C GLU A 503 5.17 19.39 11.03
N GLU A 504 5.32 18.69 9.91
CA GLU A 504 6.26 19.07 8.85
C GLU A 504 5.81 20.38 8.18
N ASP A 505 6.72 21.34 8.03
CA ASP A 505 6.55 22.59 7.25
C ASP A 505 7.79 22.71 6.36
N CYS A 506 7.80 21.97 5.26
CA CYS A 506 8.97 21.84 4.40
C CYS A 506 9.35 23.13 3.68
N ASN A 507 8.41 24.07 3.57
CA ASN A 507 8.58 25.33 2.86
C ASN A 507 8.80 26.53 3.81
N ASP A 508 8.87 26.27 5.13
CA ASP A 508 9.11 27.22 6.22
C ASP A 508 8.14 28.44 6.21
N ASN A 509 6.88 28.26 5.81
CA ASN A 509 5.93 29.37 5.76
C ASN A 509 5.17 29.60 7.07
N GLY A 510 5.36 28.73 8.06
CA GLY A 510 4.70 28.75 9.37
C GLY A 510 3.33 28.06 9.39
N THR A 511 3.01 27.28 8.36
CA THR A 511 1.82 26.41 8.25
C THR A 511 2.31 25.01 7.96
N SER A 512 1.76 23.99 8.62
CA SER A 512 2.15 22.63 8.32
C SER A 512 1.76 22.22 6.91
N ASP A 513 2.58 21.39 6.27
CA ASP A 513 2.30 20.72 5.01
C ASP A 513 0.96 19.99 5.08
N TYR A 514 0.69 19.33 6.21
CA TYR A 514 -0.57 18.64 6.45
C TYR A 514 -1.76 19.60 6.34
N THR A 515 -1.67 20.78 6.96
CA THR A 515 -2.71 21.83 6.87
C THR A 515 -2.87 22.35 5.44
N GLU A 516 -1.77 22.52 4.72
CA GLU A 516 -1.79 22.96 3.32
C GLU A 516 -2.43 21.93 2.38
N ILE A 517 -2.11 20.66 2.56
CA ILE A 517 -2.65 19.53 1.78
C ILE A 517 -4.14 19.34 2.08
N GLN A 518 -4.53 19.40 3.34
CA GLN A 518 -5.94 19.31 3.72
C GLN A 518 -6.78 20.46 3.15
N ALA A 519 -6.19 21.65 3.00
CA ALA A 519 -6.84 22.79 2.36
C ALA A 519 -6.90 22.64 0.83
N ASP A 520 -5.89 22.02 0.21
CA ASP A 520 -5.83 21.77 -1.23
C ASP A 520 -5.10 20.47 -1.56
N MET A 521 -5.89 19.41 -1.73
CA MET A 521 -5.40 18.10 -2.10
C MET A 521 -4.74 18.05 -3.48
N THR A 522 -4.72 19.11 -4.29
CA THR A 522 -3.96 19.09 -5.56
C THR A 522 -2.47 19.29 -5.37
N ARG A 523 -2.02 19.61 -4.15
CA ARG A 523 -0.61 19.84 -3.79
C ARG A 523 0.14 18.59 -3.33
N ASP A 524 -0.54 17.45 -3.29
CA ASP A 524 -0.04 16.12 -2.90
C ASP A 524 -0.65 15.10 -3.87
N LEU A 525 -0.13 15.04 -5.10
CA LEU A 525 -0.67 14.21 -6.17
C LEU A 525 -0.43 12.72 -5.90
N ASP A 526 0.69 12.37 -5.29
CA ASP A 526 1.06 11.00 -4.95
C ASP A 526 0.48 10.51 -3.61
N ARG A 527 -0.24 11.38 -2.89
CA ARG A 527 -1.04 11.08 -1.70
C ARG A 527 -0.19 10.54 -0.56
N ASN A 528 1.04 11.00 -0.44
CA ASN A 528 1.99 10.51 0.56
C ASN A 528 2.02 11.38 1.84
N ALA A 529 1.12 12.38 1.93
CA ALA A 529 1.06 13.40 2.98
C ALA A 529 2.27 14.34 3.06
N ARG A 530 2.93 14.58 1.93
CA ARG A 530 3.96 15.62 1.75
C ARG A 530 3.61 16.49 0.55
N LEU A 531 3.97 17.76 0.62
CA LEU A 531 3.79 18.65 -0.52
C LEU A 531 4.69 18.22 -1.67
N ASP A 532 4.12 18.09 -2.87
CA ASP A 532 4.86 17.74 -4.09
C ASP A 532 6.03 18.73 -4.33
N ASP A 533 5.80 20.02 -4.08
CA ASP A 533 6.80 21.10 -4.23
C ASP A 533 8.05 20.93 -3.32
N CYS A 534 7.96 20.09 -2.29
CA CYS A 534 9.05 19.80 -1.36
C CYS A 534 9.75 18.47 -1.62
N GLN A 535 9.27 17.70 -2.58
CA GLN A 535 9.87 16.44 -2.99
C GLN A 535 10.88 16.77 -4.10
N ASP A 536 12.11 17.04 -3.69
CA ASP A 536 13.26 17.32 -4.58
C ASP A 536 14.48 16.57 -4.01
N CYS A 537 14.65 15.33 -4.42
CA CYS A 537 15.62 14.43 -3.82
C CYS A 537 17.08 14.76 -4.17
N ASP A 538 17.34 15.47 -5.28
CA ASP A 538 18.69 15.91 -5.68
C ASP A 538 19.00 17.37 -5.34
N GLY A 539 18.00 18.13 -4.90
CA GLY A 539 18.11 19.51 -4.44
C GLY A 539 18.39 20.50 -5.57
N ASP A 540 18.03 20.17 -6.80
CA ASP A 540 18.26 21.03 -7.97
C ASP A 540 17.24 22.17 -8.11
N GLY A 541 16.17 22.13 -7.29
CA GLY A 541 15.06 23.07 -7.26
C GLY A 541 13.89 22.69 -8.15
N THR A 542 13.90 21.50 -8.75
CA THR A 542 12.82 20.93 -9.58
C THR A 542 12.19 19.76 -8.84
N PRO A 543 10.87 19.79 -8.57
CA PRO A 543 10.20 18.67 -7.92
C PRO A 543 10.34 17.35 -8.69
N ASP A 544 10.41 16.24 -7.97
CA ASP A 544 10.62 14.90 -8.50
C ASP A 544 9.54 14.53 -9.54
N LEU A 545 8.27 14.81 -9.22
CA LEU A 545 7.14 14.60 -10.14
C LEU A 545 7.23 15.47 -11.42
N GLU A 546 7.87 16.65 -11.33
CA GLU A 546 8.16 17.48 -12.51
C GLU A 546 9.29 16.86 -13.34
N THR A 547 10.35 16.36 -12.70
CA THR A 547 11.48 15.65 -13.33
C THR A 547 11.03 14.39 -14.07
N LEU A 548 10.11 13.62 -13.49
CA LEU A 548 9.51 12.45 -14.13
C LEU A 548 8.69 12.82 -15.39
N ALA A 549 8.29 14.08 -15.55
CA ALA A 549 7.53 14.59 -16.69
C ALA A 549 6.27 13.77 -17.03
N GLY A 550 5.71 13.06 -16.05
CA GLY A 550 4.58 12.17 -16.19
C GLY A 550 4.92 10.77 -16.74
N ALA A 551 6.15 10.30 -16.55
CA ALA A 551 6.54 8.90 -16.71
C ALA A 551 5.46 7.97 -16.15
N HIS A 552 5.07 6.96 -16.95
CA HIS A 552 4.06 5.96 -16.61
C HIS A 552 2.64 6.48 -16.42
N ASN A 553 2.40 7.79 -16.36
CA ASN A 553 1.06 8.33 -16.20
C ASN A 553 0.12 7.89 -17.32
N VAL A 554 -1.17 7.84 -17.01
CA VAL A 554 -2.17 7.36 -17.98
C VAL A 554 -2.89 8.52 -18.63
N TRP A 555 -2.96 8.55 -19.96
CA TRP A 555 -3.87 9.43 -20.69
C TRP A 555 -5.17 8.69 -20.99
N ILE A 556 -6.31 9.28 -20.63
CA ILE A 556 -7.64 8.69 -20.79
C ILE A 556 -8.50 9.62 -21.65
N ALA A 557 -9.13 9.07 -22.69
CA ALA A 557 -10.13 9.75 -23.48
C ALA A 557 -11.55 9.52 -22.95
N ASP A 558 -12.39 10.53 -23.06
CA ASP A 558 -13.77 10.52 -22.60
C ASP A 558 -14.76 10.85 -23.73
N GLN A 559 -15.80 10.05 -23.92
CA GLN A 559 -16.77 10.23 -25.00
C GLN A 559 -17.66 11.47 -24.88
N SER A 560 -17.85 12.00 -23.67
CA SER A 560 -18.73 13.14 -23.40
C SER A 560 -18.01 14.47 -23.32
N LEU A 561 -16.70 14.46 -23.00
CA LEU A 561 -15.99 15.67 -22.60
C LEU A 561 -15.19 16.31 -23.72
N ASP A 562 -15.14 15.73 -24.92
CA ASP A 562 -14.45 16.26 -26.10
C ASP A 562 -12.93 16.57 -25.93
N PHE A 563 -12.30 16.15 -24.82
CA PHE A 563 -10.86 16.26 -24.55
C PHE A 563 -10.36 15.03 -23.76
N MET A 564 -9.06 14.97 -23.46
CA MET A 564 -8.46 13.92 -22.64
C MET A 564 -7.97 14.45 -21.29
N ARG A 565 -7.79 13.54 -20.34
CA ARG A 565 -7.20 13.83 -19.02
C ARG A 565 -6.08 12.86 -18.71
N GLN A 566 -5.07 13.33 -18.00
CA GLN A 566 -3.94 12.52 -17.53
C GLN A 566 -4.06 12.27 -16.03
N TYR A 567 -3.68 11.08 -15.59
CA TYR A 567 -3.69 10.67 -14.19
C TYR A 567 -2.37 10.04 -13.75
N LEU A 568 -2.00 10.26 -12.49
CA LEU A 568 -0.83 9.64 -11.87
C LEU A 568 -1.02 8.12 -11.83
N TRP A 569 -0.02 7.35 -12.27
CA TRP A 569 -0.18 5.91 -12.49
C TRP A 569 -0.39 5.10 -11.20
N ILE A 570 0.09 5.59 -10.05
CA ILE A 570 -0.04 4.89 -8.76
C ILE A 570 -1.33 5.24 -8.02
N THR A 571 -1.66 6.52 -7.88
CA THR A 571 -2.81 6.99 -7.08
C THR A 571 -4.06 7.23 -7.91
N GLY A 572 -3.88 7.34 -9.22
CA GLY A 572 -4.93 7.65 -10.16
C GLY A 572 -5.32 9.13 -10.17
N THR A 573 -4.65 10.02 -9.42
CA THR A 573 -5.02 11.45 -9.27
C THR A 573 -4.89 12.22 -10.58
N GLU A 574 -5.80 13.16 -10.85
CA GLU A 574 -5.74 13.97 -12.06
C GLU A 574 -4.50 14.88 -12.01
N THR A 575 -3.63 14.77 -13.01
CA THR A 575 -2.39 15.56 -13.09
C THR A 575 -2.50 16.70 -14.10
N ARG A 576 -3.29 16.53 -15.17
CA ARG A 576 -3.54 17.56 -16.19
C ARG A 576 -4.69 17.21 -17.12
N VAL A 577 -5.09 18.20 -17.92
CA VAL A 577 -6.10 18.12 -18.98
C VAL A 577 -5.46 18.51 -20.31
N SER A 578 -5.82 17.84 -21.40
CA SER A 578 -5.37 18.25 -22.73
C SER A 578 -5.95 19.61 -23.14
N GLU A 579 -5.35 20.24 -24.15
CA GLU A 579 -5.99 21.38 -24.81
C GLU A 579 -7.39 21.00 -25.31
N ASP A 580 -8.34 21.93 -25.22
CA ASP A 580 -9.71 21.75 -25.68
C ASP A 580 -9.77 21.77 -27.22
N VAL A 581 -9.58 20.58 -27.79
CA VAL A 581 -9.60 20.35 -29.24
C VAL A 581 -10.76 19.44 -29.61
N ASN A 582 -12.00 19.85 -29.32
CA ASN A 582 -13.26 19.24 -29.78
C ASN A 582 -13.15 17.80 -30.35
N LEU A 583 -12.73 16.84 -29.54
CA LEU A 583 -12.56 15.44 -29.92
C LEU A 583 -13.96 14.85 -30.04
N ALA A 584 -14.43 14.64 -31.27
CA ALA A 584 -15.80 14.20 -31.49
C ALA A 584 -15.92 12.70 -31.19
N PHE A 585 -16.39 12.38 -29.98
CA PHE A 585 -16.65 11.02 -29.51
C PHE A 585 -15.38 10.12 -29.57
N PRO A 586 -14.31 10.45 -28.83
CA PRO A 586 -13.06 9.71 -28.90
C PRO A 586 -13.24 8.23 -28.52
N GLN A 587 -12.43 7.34 -29.10
CA GLN A 587 -12.59 5.88 -28.96
C GLN A 587 -11.36 5.17 -28.38
N ASP A 588 -10.16 5.58 -28.78
CA ASP A 588 -8.91 4.98 -28.41
C ASP A 588 -7.83 6.05 -28.19
N VAL A 589 -6.87 5.75 -27.34
CA VAL A 589 -5.66 6.55 -27.09
C VAL A 589 -4.47 5.61 -27.25
N ARG A 590 -3.45 6.04 -27.99
CA ARG A 590 -2.16 5.35 -28.08
C ARG A 590 -1.01 6.34 -28.02
N ILE A 591 0.03 5.98 -27.28
CA ILE A 591 1.24 6.80 -27.14
C ILE A 591 2.35 6.15 -27.95
N THR A 592 2.95 6.93 -28.85
CA THR A 592 4.08 6.46 -29.64
C THR A 592 5.36 6.47 -28.79
N PRO A 593 6.38 5.66 -29.12
CA PRO A 593 7.67 5.70 -28.44
C PRO A 593 8.39 7.05 -28.49
N ASP A 594 8.06 7.92 -29.47
CA ASP A 594 8.56 9.30 -29.57
C ASP A 594 7.71 10.32 -28.77
N GLY A 595 6.76 9.87 -27.94
CA GLY A 595 5.99 10.73 -27.03
C GLY A 595 4.83 11.48 -27.67
N ARG A 596 4.28 11.01 -28.80
CA ARG A 596 3.03 11.56 -29.37
C ARG A 596 1.83 10.80 -28.85
N VAL A 597 0.86 11.52 -28.30
CA VAL A 597 -0.43 10.97 -27.87
C VAL A 597 -1.39 11.05 -29.05
N LEU A 598 -1.78 9.90 -29.59
CA LEU A 598 -2.69 9.78 -30.72
C LEU A 598 -4.09 9.40 -30.24
N VAL A 599 -5.10 10.07 -30.77
CA VAL A 599 -6.50 9.86 -30.38
C VAL A 599 -7.36 9.63 -31.61
N SER A 600 -8.11 8.55 -31.62
CA SER A 600 -9.13 8.33 -32.65
C SER A 600 -10.37 9.16 -32.32
N SER A 601 -10.65 10.16 -33.13
CA SER A 601 -11.84 11.01 -33.00
C SER A 601 -12.88 10.55 -34.03
N ARG A 602 -13.96 9.95 -33.52
CA ARG A 602 -14.83 9.07 -34.31
C ARG A 602 -15.74 9.83 -35.26
N ASP A 603 -16.40 10.86 -34.78
CA ASP A 603 -17.52 11.48 -35.51
C ASP A 603 -17.08 12.53 -36.53
N ASP A 604 -15.80 12.90 -36.50
CA ASP A 604 -15.12 13.78 -37.46
C ASP A 604 -13.97 13.05 -38.20
N ASP A 605 -13.98 11.72 -38.19
CA ASP A 605 -13.15 10.85 -39.05
C ASP A 605 -11.64 11.16 -39.05
N ARG A 606 -11.09 11.57 -37.88
CA ARG A 606 -9.69 11.99 -37.75
C ARG A 606 -8.91 11.23 -36.69
N ILE A 607 -7.58 11.26 -36.83
CA ILE A 607 -6.64 10.91 -35.77
C ILE A 607 -5.98 12.21 -35.29
N ALA A 608 -6.38 12.67 -34.10
CA ALA A 608 -5.79 13.84 -33.45
C ALA A 608 -4.46 13.48 -32.80
N SER A 609 -3.54 14.44 -32.70
CA SER A 609 -2.20 14.26 -32.15
C SER A 609 -1.91 15.33 -31.10
N PHE A 610 -1.33 14.91 -29.98
CA PHE A 610 -0.92 15.76 -28.87
C PHE A 610 0.51 15.39 -28.44
N ASP A 611 1.17 16.30 -27.72
CA ASP A 611 2.38 15.97 -26.96
C ASP A 611 2.02 15.42 -25.56
N LEU A 612 3.03 14.94 -24.82
CA LEU A 612 2.84 14.40 -23.46
C LEU A 612 2.37 15.44 -22.43
N THR A 613 2.48 16.73 -22.75
CA THR A 613 1.94 17.82 -21.90
C THR A 613 0.46 18.07 -22.16
N GLY A 614 -0.14 17.40 -23.15
CA GLY A 614 -1.52 17.60 -23.57
C GLY A 614 -1.71 18.74 -24.58
N GLY A 615 -0.61 19.33 -25.07
CA GLY A 615 -0.62 20.35 -26.11
C GLY A 615 -0.97 19.76 -27.47
N SER A 616 -1.86 20.40 -28.24
CA SER A 616 -2.22 19.91 -29.56
C SER A 616 -1.06 20.09 -30.55
N THR A 617 -0.71 19.01 -31.23
CA THR A 617 0.28 19.02 -32.33
C THR A 617 -0.40 18.99 -33.71
N GLY A 618 -1.73 19.10 -33.75
CA GLY A 618 -2.57 19.05 -34.94
C GLY A 618 -3.23 17.68 -35.15
N ASP A 619 -3.65 17.41 -36.38
CA ASP A 619 -4.19 16.11 -36.77
C ASP A 619 -3.10 15.31 -37.49
N LEU A 620 -2.87 14.06 -37.05
CA LEU A 620 -2.05 13.11 -37.77
C LEU A 620 -2.74 12.71 -39.08
N VAL A 621 -4.03 12.38 -39.00
CA VAL A 621 -4.88 12.09 -40.15
C VAL A 621 -6.10 13.00 -40.07
N PRO A 622 -6.20 14.06 -40.89
CA PRO A 622 -7.32 14.99 -40.83
C PRO A 622 -8.56 14.43 -41.53
N ASP A 623 -9.73 15.00 -41.19
CA ASP A 623 -11.02 14.69 -41.81
C ASP A 623 -10.93 14.71 -43.34
N GLY A 624 -11.45 13.67 -43.98
CA GLY A 624 -11.50 13.53 -45.44
C GLY A 624 -10.16 13.26 -46.13
N ALA A 625 -9.03 13.17 -45.41
CA ALA A 625 -7.71 12.99 -46.01
C ALA A 625 -7.19 11.53 -46.01
N GLY A 626 -7.80 10.64 -45.22
CA GLY A 626 -7.27 9.29 -44.96
C GLY A 626 -8.15 8.11 -45.39
N GLY A 627 -9.38 8.35 -45.84
CA GLY A 627 -10.36 7.28 -46.10
C GLY A 627 -10.98 6.66 -44.84
N LEU A 628 -10.71 7.24 -43.66
CA LEU A 628 -11.34 6.86 -42.40
C LEU A 628 -12.84 7.14 -42.44
N ASP A 629 -13.60 6.24 -41.82
CA ASP A 629 -14.99 6.45 -41.43
C ASP A 629 -15.16 5.79 -40.05
N LYS A 630 -15.43 6.60 -39.02
CA LYS A 630 -15.57 6.20 -37.62
C LYS A 630 -14.36 5.41 -37.12
N PRO A 631 -13.17 6.03 -37.04
CA PRO A 631 -11.98 5.40 -36.48
C PRO A 631 -12.27 4.89 -35.06
N ALA A 632 -11.77 3.69 -34.76
CA ALA A 632 -11.82 3.05 -33.44
C ALA A 632 -10.38 2.79 -32.96
N GLY A 633 -9.97 1.53 -32.77
CA GLY A 633 -8.65 1.20 -32.26
C GLY A 633 -7.50 1.65 -33.15
N ILE A 634 -6.40 2.05 -32.51
CA ILE A 634 -5.11 2.38 -33.12
C ILE A 634 -4.09 1.34 -32.66
N GLU A 635 -3.25 0.86 -33.57
CA GLU A 635 -2.14 -0.04 -33.23
C GLU A 635 -0.89 0.25 -34.08
N PHE A 636 0.29 0.05 -33.52
CA PHE A 636 1.55 0.27 -34.23
C PHE A 636 1.98 -1.02 -34.94
N GLY A 637 2.02 -0.96 -36.27
CA GLY A 637 2.51 -2.05 -37.10
C GLY A 637 4.04 -2.06 -37.24
N PRO A 638 4.60 -3.12 -37.85
CA PRO A 638 6.03 -3.22 -38.12
C PRO A 638 6.59 -1.98 -38.83
N ALA A 639 7.84 -1.62 -38.51
CA ALA A 639 8.55 -0.45 -39.04
C ALA A 639 7.88 0.91 -38.75
N GLY A 640 7.07 1.00 -37.69
CA GLY A 640 6.46 2.26 -37.23
C GLY A 640 5.26 2.72 -38.07
N SER A 641 4.64 1.82 -38.83
CA SER A 641 3.36 2.11 -39.48
C SER A 641 2.24 2.19 -38.45
N ILE A 642 1.18 2.93 -38.77
CA ILE A 642 0.02 3.10 -37.88
C ILE A 642 -1.17 2.41 -38.54
N LEU A 643 -1.73 1.44 -37.84
CA LEU A 643 -2.94 0.72 -38.23
C LEU A 643 -4.13 1.32 -37.49
N VAL A 644 -5.21 1.57 -38.22
CA VAL A 644 -6.44 2.13 -37.66
C VAL A 644 -7.63 1.28 -38.07
N ALA A 645 -8.42 0.88 -37.09
CA ALA A 645 -9.71 0.24 -37.32
C ALA A 645 -10.72 1.28 -37.84
N SER A 646 -11.05 1.22 -39.13
CA SER A 646 -12.07 2.07 -39.75
C SER A 646 -13.42 1.36 -39.66
N SER A 647 -14.14 1.60 -38.57
CA SER A 647 -15.34 0.82 -38.25
C SER A 647 -16.49 1.04 -39.24
N GLY A 648 -16.55 2.22 -39.87
CA GLY A 648 -17.54 2.58 -40.89
C GLY A 648 -17.26 1.95 -42.25
N THR A 649 -15.98 1.84 -42.66
CA THR A 649 -15.61 1.16 -43.92
C THR A 649 -15.45 -0.35 -43.78
N HIS A 650 -15.42 -0.86 -42.53
CA HIS A 650 -15.14 -2.26 -42.20
C HIS A 650 -13.73 -2.72 -42.61
N GLU A 651 -12.76 -1.82 -42.58
CA GLU A 651 -11.38 -2.06 -43.02
C GLU A 651 -10.39 -1.77 -41.89
N ILE A 652 -9.19 -2.35 -41.99
CA ILE A 652 -8.02 -1.86 -41.26
C ILE A 652 -7.19 -1.05 -42.23
N LEU A 653 -7.05 0.24 -41.98
CA LEU A 653 -6.28 1.17 -42.81
C LEU A 653 -4.88 1.33 -42.24
N GLN A 654 -3.89 1.47 -43.13
CA GLN A 654 -2.50 1.69 -42.77
C GLN A 654 -2.04 3.09 -43.19
N TYR A 655 -1.30 3.72 -42.29
CA TYR A 655 -0.65 5.00 -42.47
C TYR A 655 0.84 4.87 -42.16
N ALA A 656 1.66 5.74 -42.76
CA ALA A 656 3.01 5.97 -42.29
C ALA A 656 2.99 6.67 -40.92
N SER A 657 4.12 6.71 -40.23
CA SER A 657 4.26 7.37 -38.91
C SER A 657 3.93 8.87 -38.92
N ASP A 658 3.97 9.50 -40.10
CA ASP A 658 3.60 10.90 -40.35
C ASP A 658 2.13 11.10 -40.75
N GLY A 659 1.32 10.04 -40.76
CA GLY A 659 -0.09 10.08 -41.13
C GLY A 659 -0.37 9.97 -42.63
N THR A 660 0.65 9.83 -43.47
CA THR A 660 0.46 9.62 -44.91
C THR A 660 -0.25 8.27 -45.17
N PRO A 661 -1.37 8.24 -45.92
CA PRO A 661 -2.07 6.99 -46.23
C PRO A 661 -1.18 6.01 -47.01
N ALA A 662 -1.01 4.79 -46.48
CA ALA A 662 -0.25 3.71 -47.12
C ALA A 662 -1.16 2.71 -47.86
N GLY A 663 -2.45 2.63 -47.47
CA GLY A 663 -3.46 1.84 -48.15
C GLY A 663 -4.36 1.07 -47.18
N VAL A 664 -5.08 0.09 -47.72
CA VAL A 664 -5.89 -0.85 -46.94
C VAL A 664 -5.00 -2.02 -46.55
N PHE A 665 -4.82 -2.25 -45.25
CA PHE A 665 -4.06 -3.39 -44.71
C PHE A 665 -4.92 -4.65 -44.69
N VAL A 666 -6.14 -4.54 -44.15
CA VAL A 666 -7.15 -5.60 -44.18
C VAL A 666 -8.38 -5.11 -44.91
N SER A 667 -8.75 -5.81 -45.97
CA SER A 667 -9.90 -5.46 -46.83
C SER A 667 -11.24 -5.76 -46.15
N SER A 668 -12.25 -4.95 -46.48
CA SER A 668 -13.63 -5.14 -46.05
C SER A 668 -14.13 -6.58 -46.34
N GLY A 669 -14.65 -7.24 -45.31
CA GLY A 669 -15.15 -8.63 -45.39
C GLY A 669 -14.08 -9.72 -45.49
N SER A 670 -12.79 -9.39 -45.43
CA SER A 670 -11.71 -10.39 -45.30
C SER A 670 -11.91 -11.20 -44.02
N GLY A 671 -11.92 -12.53 -44.10
CA GLY A 671 -12.24 -13.38 -42.94
C GLY A 671 -13.65 -13.22 -42.36
N GLY A 672 -14.53 -12.43 -42.98
CA GLY A 672 -15.80 -12.01 -42.41
C GLY A 672 -15.72 -10.76 -41.53
N LEU A 673 -14.67 -9.95 -41.63
CA LEU A 673 -14.51 -8.71 -40.87
C LEU A 673 -15.66 -7.72 -41.10
N THR A 674 -16.33 -7.31 -40.02
CA THR A 674 -17.20 -6.14 -40.03
C THR A 674 -17.06 -5.30 -38.77
N ARG A 675 -17.03 -3.98 -38.97
CA ARG A 675 -16.98 -2.94 -37.93
C ARG A 675 -15.88 -3.26 -36.89
N PRO A 676 -14.61 -3.35 -37.33
CA PRO A 676 -13.50 -3.61 -36.43
C PRO A 676 -13.45 -2.58 -35.29
N PHE A 677 -13.02 -3.02 -34.11
CA PHE A 677 -12.81 -2.14 -32.95
C PHE A 677 -11.37 -2.19 -32.45
N GLY A 678 -11.02 -3.20 -31.67
CA GLY A 678 -9.70 -3.37 -31.08
C GLY A 678 -8.75 -4.10 -32.03
N LEU A 679 -7.47 -3.74 -31.94
CA LEU A 679 -6.35 -4.30 -32.67
C LEU A 679 -5.23 -4.59 -31.68
N THR A 680 -4.54 -5.72 -31.82
CA THR A 680 -3.30 -5.99 -31.08
C THR A 680 -2.41 -6.97 -31.84
N PHE A 681 -1.10 -6.87 -31.67
CA PHE A 681 -0.17 -7.89 -32.17
C PHE A 681 0.05 -8.97 -31.12
N GLY A 682 -0.02 -10.24 -31.54
CA GLY A 682 0.32 -11.38 -30.70
C GLY A 682 1.83 -11.57 -30.56
N PRO A 683 2.26 -12.39 -29.58
CA PRO A 683 3.68 -12.74 -29.40
C PRO A 683 4.27 -13.51 -30.59
N ASP A 684 3.41 -14.04 -31.46
CA ASP A 684 3.78 -14.67 -32.73
C ASP A 684 3.97 -13.69 -33.90
N GLY A 685 3.70 -12.40 -33.68
CA GLY A 685 3.82 -11.34 -34.68
C GLY A 685 2.60 -11.19 -35.58
N ASP A 686 1.50 -11.90 -35.33
CA ASP A 686 0.25 -11.78 -36.10
C ASP A 686 -0.67 -10.69 -35.52
N LEU A 687 -1.54 -10.14 -36.38
CA LEU A 687 -2.52 -9.12 -35.98
C LEU A 687 -3.86 -9.75 -35.60
N TYR A 688 -4.34 -9.44 -34.40
CA TYR A 688 -5.62 -9.89 -33.86
C TYR A 688 -6.61 -8.73 -33.82
N VAL A 689 -7.83 -8.98 -34.31
CA VAL A 689 -8.85 -7.94 -34.53
C VAL A 689 -10.19 -8.38 -33.99
N THR A 690 -10.81 -7.55 -33.15
CA THR A 690 -12.20 -7.77 -32.71
C THR A 690 -13.20 -7.30 -33.78
N SER A 691 -14.22 -8.13 -34.04
CA SER A 691 -15.25 -7.90 -35.07
C SER A 691 -16.66 -7.98 -34.48
N ASP A 692 -17.60 -7.25 -35.05
CA ASP A 692 -18.97 -7.09 -34.53
C ASP A 692 -19.82 -8.37 -34.62
N GLU A 693 -19.36 -9.40 -35.33
CA GLU A 693 -19.93 -10.75 -35.29
C GLU A 693 -19.65 -11.50 -33.98
N ASN A 694 -19.04 -10.87 -32.97
CA ASN A 694 -18.62 -11.49 -31.70
C ASN A 694 -17.51 -12.53 -31.88
N GLN A 695 -16.49 -12.16 -32.65
CA GLN A 695 -15.34 -13.00 -32.98
C GLN A 695 -14.03 -12.21 -32.88
N VAL A 696 -12.93 -12.94 -32.74
CA VAL A 696 -11.56 -12.40 -32.93
C VAL A 696 -11.00 -13.03 -34.19
N LEU A 697 -10.55 -12.20 -35.12
CA LEU A 697 -9.95 -12.61 -36.39
C LEU A 697 -8.44 -12.42 -36.33
N ARG A 698 -7.69 -13.38 -36.88
CA ARG A 698 -6.22 -13.35 -36.93
C ARG A 698 -5.75 -13.17 -38.37
N TYR A 699 -4.79 -12.27 -38.55
CA TYR A 699 -4.19 -11.89 -39.84
C TYR A 699 -2.68 -11.95 -39.75
N ASP A 700 -2.02 -12.21 -40.86
CA ASP A 700 -0.57 -12.12 -40.96
C ASP A 700 -0.14 -10.69 -40.66
N GLY A 701 0.69 -10.50 -39.64
CA GLY A 701 1.02 -9.17 -39.13
C GLY A 701 1.90 -8.33 -40.06
N ALA A 702 2.50 -8.94 -41.10
CA ALA A 702 3.30 -8.23 -42.10
C ALA A 702 2.48 -7.81 -43.33
N THR A 703 1.45 -8.59 -43.68
CA THR A 703 0.74 -8.46 -44.97
C THR A 703 -0.74 -8.11 -44.83
N GLY A 704 -1.36 -8.38 -43.68
CA GLY A 704 -2.79 -8.23 -43.47
C GLY A 704 -3.62 -9.35 -44.12
N ASP A 705 -2.98 -10.42 -44.61
CA ASP A 705 -3.67 -11.57 -45.17
C ASP A 705 -4.42 -12.34 -44.07
N PHE A 706 -5.67 -12.71 -44.33
CA PHE A 706 -6.48 -13.46 -43.38
C PHE A 706 -5.91 -14.86 -43.15
N LEU A 707 -5.69 -15.21 -41.87
CA LEU A 707 -5.22 -16.53 -41.46
C LEU A 707 -6.39 -17.40 -41.00
N GLU A 708 -7.11 -16.96 -39.97
CA GLU A 708 -8.21 -17.73 -39.38
C GLU A 708 -9.17 -16.90 -38.52
N VAL A 709 -10.33 -17.50 -38.22
CA VAL A 709 -11.21 -17.04 -37.14
C VAL A 709 -10.66 -17.64 -35.85
N PHE A 710 -9.89 -16.84 -35.10
CA PHE A 710 -9.18 -17.28 -33.91
C PHE A 710 -10.13 -17.60 -32.76
N VAL A 711 -11.03 -16.67 -32.42
CA VAL A 711 -12.14 -16.91 -31.49
C VAL A 711 -13.44 -16.95 -32.27
N SER A 712 -14.03 -18.15 -32.40
CA SER A 712 -15.24 -18.35 -33.22
C SER A 712 -16.52 -18.22 -32.40
N VAL A 713 -17.60 -17.73 -33.03
CA VAL A 713 -18.94 -17.59 -32.42
C VAL A 713 -19.48 -18.91 -31.84
N ALA A 714 -19.02 -20.05 -32.33
CA ALA A 714 -19.45 -21.36 -31.85
C ALA A 714 -18.89 -21.71 -30.47
N ASP A 715 -17.76 -21.12 -30.07
CA ASP A 715 -17.02 -21.47 -28.84
C ASP A 715 -16.34 -20.26 -28.19
N ASN A 716 -16.95 -19.08 -28.27
CA ASN A 716 -16.37 -17.82 -27.80
C ASN A 716 -16.61 -17.55 -26.30
N GLY A 717 -17.12 -18.51 -25.52
CA GLY A 717 -17.42 -18.32 -24.11
C GLY A 717 -18.53 -17.29 -23.80
N GLY A 718 -19.32 -16.90 -24.81
CA GLY A 718 -20.37 -15.89 -24.66
C GLY A 718 -19.92 -14.46 -24.95
N LEU A 719 -18.80 -14.26 -25.66
CA LEU A 719 -18.33 -12.96 -26.14
C LEU A 719 -19.47 -12.18 -26.81
N ASN A 720 -19.64 -10.91 -26.44
CA ASN A 720 -20.65 -10.03 -27.02
C ASN A 720 -20.14 -8.59 -27.13
N GLN A 721 -20.25 -8.01 -28.34
CA GLN A 721 -19.74 -6.66 -28.65
C GLN A 721 -18.28 -6.48 -28.21
N PRO A 722 -17.34 -7.27 -28.76
CA PRO A 722 -15.95 -7.21 -28.34
C PRO A 722 -15.35 -5.83 -28.64
N ARG A 723 -14.53 -5.33 -27.71
CA ARG A 723 -13.86 -4.03 -27.79
C ARG A 723 -12.35 -4.21 -27.82
N GLY A 724 -11.64 -3.72 -26.80
CA GLY A 724 -10.20 -3.88 -26.63
C GLY A 724 -9.81 -5.34 -26.37
N LEU A 725 -8.58 -5.66 -26.73
CA LEU A 725 -7.94 -6.96 -26.51
C LEU A 725 -6.45 -6.75 -26.24
N ALA A 726 -5.86 -7.60 -25.41
CA ALA A 726 -4.44 -7.56 -25.06
C ALA A 726 -3.93 -8.96 -24.74
N PHE A 727 -2.69 -9.25 -25.09
CA PHE A 727 -2.01 -10.47 -24.65
C PHE A 727 -1.37 -10.24 -23.28
N LEU A 728 -1.57 -11.20 -22.38
CA LEU A 728 -0.89 -11.27 -21.10
C LEU A 728 0.58 -11.67 -21.30
N PRO A 729 1.49 -11.33 -20.36
CA PRO A 729 2.86 -11.85 -20.36
C PRO A 729 2.93 -13.38 -20.36
N SER A 730 1.91 -14.06 -19.82
CA SER A 730 1.76 -15.52 -19.87
C SER A 730 1.50 -16.09 -21.26
N GLY A 731 1.13 -15.24 -22.22
CA GLY A 731 0.79 -15.59 -23.59
C GLY A 731 -0.71 -15.69 -23.86
N ASP A 732 -1.58 -15.65 -22.85
CA ASP A 732 -3.03 -15.73 -23.05
C ASP A 732 -3.65 -14.43 -23.57
N LEU A 733 -4.76 -14.54 -24.30
CA LEU A 733 -5.48 -13.39 -24.86
C LEU A 733 -6.64 -12.97 -23.97
N LEU A 734 -6.70 -11.69 -23.59
CA LEU A 734 -7.85 -11.06 -22.96
C LEU A 734 -8.68 -10.26 -23.96
N VAL A 735 -10.00 -10.32 -23.84
CA VAL A 735 -10.93 -9.54 -24.68
C VAL A 735 -12.00 -8.89 -23.82
N ALA A 736 -12.18 -7.57 -23.96
CA ALA A 736 -13.26 -6.83 -23.34
C ALA A 736 -14.58 -7.14 -24.03
N SER A 737 -15.50 -7.78 -23.31
CA SER A 737 -16.83 -8.15 -23.79
C SER A 737 -17.85 -7.14 -23.27
N ARG A 738 -18.02 -6.04 -24.01
CA ARG A 738 -18.88 -4.92 -23.62
C ARG A 738 -20.31 -5.38 -23.29
N GLY A 739 -20.88 -6.24 -24.12
CA GLY A 739 -22.28 -6.65 -24.01
C GLY A 739 -22.56 -7.68 -22.92
N THR A 740 -21.53 -8.33 -22.37
CA THR A 740 -21.65 -9.21 -21.20
C THR A 740 -21.02 -8.65 -19.93
N SER A 741 -20.56 -7.40 -19.98
CA SER A 741 -19.89 -6.70 -18.87
C SER A 741 -18.73 -7.46 -18.23
N ALA A 742 -17.96 -8.21 -19.04
CA ALA A 742 -16.88 -9.07 -18.57
C ALA A 742 -15.62 -8.95 -19.44
N VAL A 743 -14.48 -9.36 -18.88
CA VAL A 743 -13.25 -9.64 -19.63
C VAL A 743 -13.15 -11.16 -19.80
N LEU A 744 -12.97 -11.62 -21.03
CA LEU A 744 -12.87 -13.04 -21.36
C LEU A 744 -11.41 -13.40 -21.66
N ARG A 745 -10.94 -14.52 -21.10
CA ARG A 745 -9.61 -15.09 -21.29
C ARG A 745 -9.67 -16.26 -22.26
N TYR A 746 -8.77 -16.26 -23.21
CA TYR A 746 -8.60 -17.30 -24.22
C TYR A 746 -7.15 -17.77 -24.22
N ASP A 747 -6.98 -19.04 -24.58
CA ASP A 747 -5.66 -19.60 -24.85
C ASP A 747 -5.04 -18.86 -26.05
N GLY A 748 -3.86 -18.29 -25.84
CA GLY A 748 -3.23 -17.41 -26.84
C GLY A 748 -2.70 -18.10 -28.09
N GLU A 749 -2.57 -19.43 -28.08
CA GLU A 749 -2.15 -20.19 -29.25
C GLU A 749 -3.34 -20.69 -30.08
N THR A 750 -4.45 -21.04 -29.42
CA THR A 750 -5.57 -21.75 -30.03
C THR A 750 -6.88 -20.96 -30.10
N GLY A 751 -7.01 -19.88 -29.34
CA GLY A 751 -8.23 -19.09 -29.23
C GLY A 751 -9.36 -19.79 -28.48
N ALA A 752 -9.06 -20.92 -27.81
CA ALA A 752 -10.03 -21.65 -27.00
C ALA A 752 -10.41 -20.82 -25.76
N PHE A 753 -11.71 -20.75 -25.45
CA PHE A 753 -12.17 -20.08 -24.24
C PHE A 753 -11.66 -20.81 -23.00
N ILE A 754 -10.96 -20.07 -22.13
CA ILE A 754 -10.51 -20.57 -20.83
C ILE A 754 -11.57 -20.19 -19.79
N GLU A 755 -11.77 -18.88 -19.60
CA GLU A 755 -12.63 -18.38 -18.55
C GLU A 755 -13.02 -16.90 -18.69
N LYS A 756 -13.85 -16.42 -17.76
CA LYS A 756 -14.01 -14.99 -17.54
C LYS A 756 -12.89 -14.56 -16.60
N PHE A 757 -12.07 -13.61 -17.01
CA PHE A 757 -10.84 -13.21 -16.33
C PHE A 757 -11.10 -12.41 -15.06
N ASN A 758 -12.03 -11.45 -15.11
CA ASN A 758 -12.36 -10.55 -14.01
C ASN A 758 -13.28 -11.22 -12.96
N ARG A 759 -12.91 -12.44 -12.56
CA ARG A 759 -13.44 -13.14 -11.40
C ARG A 759 -12.53 -12.77 -10.23
N ASN A 760 -13.05 -12.17 -9.16
CA ASN A 760 -12.23 -12.06 -7.96
C ASN A 760 -12.64 -13.05 -6.88
N GLY A 761 -11.98 -14.21 -6.98
CA GLY A 761 -12.07 -15.34 -6.07
C GLY A 761 -13.31 -16.22 -6.27
N THR A 762 -14.44 -15.68 -6.72
CA THR A 762 -15.69 -16.47 -6.84
C THR A 762 -16.00 -16.89 -8.28
N ALA A 763 -16.90 -17.87 -8.42
CA ALA A 763 -17.48 -18.23 -9.73
C ALA A 763 -18.34 -17.08 -10.33
N THR A 764 -18.65 -16.04 -9.54
CA THR A 764 -19.42 -14.87 -9.95
C THR A 764 -18.46 -13.80 -10.47
N VAL A 765 -18.78 -13.26 -11.65
CA VAL A 765 -17.94 -12.25 -12.30
C VAL A 765 -18.36 -10.87 -11.83
N MET A 766 -17.37 -10.06 -11.46
CA MET A 766 -17.57 -8.63 -11.23
C MET A 766 -18.09 -7.99 -12.52
N THR A 767 -19.23 -7.30 -12.49
CA THR A 767 -19.68 -6.56 -13.67
C THR A 767 -18.80 -5.33 -13.85
N LEU A 768 -18.16 -5.20 -15.01
CA LEU A 768 -17.39 -4.00 -15.37
C LEU A 768 -18.19 -2.99 -16.16
N ASP A 769 -19.49 -3.23 -16.32
CA ASP A 769 -20.48 -2.32 -16.92
C ASP A 769 -19.95 -1.64 -18.19
N GLN A 770 -19.95 -2.39 -19.30
CA GLN A 770 -19.37 -1.96 -20.56
C GLN A 770 -17.83 -1.77 -20.52
N PRO A 771 -17.05 -2.83 -20.25
CA PRO A 771 -15.61 -2.78 -20.41
C PRO A 771 -15.24 -2.40 -21.85
N TRP A 772 -14.28 -1.48 -22.00
CA TRP A 772 -13.95 -0.88 -23.28
C TRP A 772 -12.53 -1.23 -23.74
N THR A 773 -11.52 -0.61 -23.13
CA THR A 773 -10.11 -0.81 -23.49
C THR A 773 -9.44 -1.72 -22.47
N ILE A 774 -8.51 -2.56 -22.93
CA ILE A 774 -7.59 -3.33 -22.08
C ILE A 774 -6.17 -2.92 -22.43
N ARG A 775 -5.34 -2.66 -21.41
CA ARG A 775 -3.91 -2.43 -21.54
C ARG A 775 -3.15 -3.19 -20.45
N ILE A 776 -1.93 -3.58 -20.78
CA ILE A 776 -0.96 -4.04 -19.78
C ILE A 776 -0.23 -2.80 -19.26
N GLY A 777 -0.22 -2.62 -17.95
CA GLY A 777 0.45 -1.51 -17.28
C GLY A 777 1.97 -1.68 -17.24
N PRO A 778 2.70 -0.66 -16.77
CA PRO A 778 4.15 -0.71 -16.58
C PRO A 778 4.57 -1.77 -15.55
N ASP A 779 3.69 -2.08 -14.59
CA ASP A 779 3.83 -3.14 -13.60
C ASP A 779 3.57 -4.56 -14.14
N GLY A 780 3.15 -4.69 -15.40
CA GLY A 780 2.81 -5.95 -16.05
C GLY A 780 1.37 -6.42 -15.79
N ASP A 781 0.58 -5.65 -15.06
CA ASP A 781 -0.80 -5.97 -14.70
C ASP A 781 -1.83 -5.47 -15.71
N VAL A 782 -3.09 -5.87 -15.54
CA VAL A 782 -4.17 -5.61 -16.49
C VAL A 782 -5.02 -4.43 -16.04
N TYR A 783 -5.14 -3.44 -16.91
CA TYR A 783 -5.99 -2.27 -16.72
C TYR A 783 -7.17 -2.30 -17.69
N VAL A 784 -8.37 -1.98 -17.20
CA VAL A 784 -9.61 -2.04 -17.98
C VAL A 784 -10.46 -0.79 -17.74
N SER A 785 -10.81 -0.06 -18.81
CA SER A 785 -11.70 1.10 -18.72
C SER A 785 -13.18 0.73 -18.78
N ARG A 786 -14.01 1.52 -18.09
CA ARG A 786 -15.47 1.35 -17.97
C ARG A 786 -16.22 2.50 -18.65
N ALA A 787 -16.97 2.22 -19.71
CA ALA A 787 -17.69 3.23 -20.49
C ALA A 787 -19.21 3.25 -20.24
N HIS A 788 -19.68 3.31 -18.99
CA HIS A 788 -21.12 3.21 -18.64
C HIS A 788 -21.82 4.55 -18.40
N ASP A 789 -23.01 4.74 -18.99
CA ASP A 789 -23.88 5.94 -18.88
C ASP A 789 -24.63 6.14 -17.53
N HIS A 790 -24.10 5.70 -16.37
CA HIS A 790 -24.88 5.84 -15.12
C HIS A 790 -24.66 7.19 -14.42
N ASP A 791 -25.77 7.87 -14.13
CA ASP A 791 -25.86 9.02 -13.23
C ASP A 791 -25.44 8.59 -11.80
N PRO A 792 -24.35 9.14 -11.23
CA PRO A 792 -23.91 8.81 -9.88
C PRO A 792 -24.91 9.17 -8.78
N LEU A 793 -26.04 9.85 -9.09
CA LEU A 793 -27.09 10.27 -8.15
C LEU A 793 -28.43 9.55 -8.28
N ALA A 794 -28.58 8.63 -9.23
CA ALA A 794 -29.73 7.75 -9.22
C ALA A 794 -29.54 6.78 -8.03
N GLY A 795 -30.14 7.13 -6.89
CA GLY A 795 -30.11 6.32 -5.67
C GLY A 795 -30.59 4.87 -5.92
N PRO A 796 -30.69 4.03 -4.87
CA PRO A 796 -30.87 2.58 -4.96
C PRO A 796 -32.24 2.09 -5.53
N GLY A 797 -32.93 2.89 -6.35
CA GLY A 797 -34.21 2.58 -6.99
C GLY A 797 -34.22 2.70 -8.51
N GLY A 798 -33.08 2.90 -9.17
CA GLY A 798 -32.92 2.64 -10.61
C GLY A 798 -32.68 1.15 -10.85
N ASP A 799 -33.03 0.67 -12.04
CA ASP A 799 -33.23 -0.72 -12.45
C ASP A 799 -31.99 -1.65 -12.26
N ASP A 800 -30.86 -1.09 -11.82
CA ASP A 800 -29.57 -1.75 -11.57
C ASP A 800 -29.24 -2.01 -10.08
N ALA A 801 -30.17 -1.76 -9.15
CA ALA A 801 -30.02 -2.13 -7.73
C ALA A 801 -29.87 -3.66 -7.45
N ALA A 802 -29.75 -4.48 -8.50
CA ALA A 802 -29.58 -5.93 -8.44
C ALA A 802 -28.24 -6.40 -9.05
N THR A 803 -27.35 -5.47 -9.44
CA THR A 803 -26.04 -5.80 -10.00
C THR A 803 -24.96 -5.23 -9.07
N LEU A 804 -24.06 -6.09 -8.59
CA LEU A 804 -22.96 -5.75 -7.69
C LEU A 804 -22.03 -4.69 -8.32
N HIS A 805 -22.27 -3.40 -8.05
CA HIS A 805 -21.35 -2.32 -8.39
C HIS A 805 -20.40 -2.11 -7.23
N LEU A 806 -19.20 -2.69 -7.32
CA LEU A 806 -18.26 -2.72 -6.19
C LEU A 806 -17.57 -1.37 -5.97
N THR A 807 -17.45 -0.55 -7.02
CA THR A 807 -16.90 0.81 -6.99
C THR A 807 -17.38 1.58 -8.22
N ASN A 808 -17.54 2.91 -8.13
CA ASN A 808 -17.77 3.76 -9.30
C ASN A 808 -16.48 4.00 -10.11
N ALA A 809 -15.58 3.01 -10.24
CA ALA A 809 -14.30 3.19 -10.91
C ALA A 809 -14.43 3.47 -12.42
N ARG A 810 -13.49 4.24 -12.95
CA ARG A 810 -13.30 4.58 -14.37
C ARG A 810 -12.30 3.67 -15.05
N ILE A 811 -11.25 3.28 -14.31
CA ILE A 811 -10.31 2.22 -14.69
C ILE A 811 -10.17 1.24 -13.52
N TYR A 812 -10.25 -0.05 -13.84
CA TYR A 812 -9.98 -1.15 -12.93
C TYR A 812 -8.58 -1.72 -13.18
N HIS A 813 -7.87 -2.07 -12.12
CA HIS A 813 -6.56 -2.72 -12.13
C HIS A 813 -6.69 -4.15 -11.58
N PHE A 814 -6.24 -5.13 -12.36
CA PHE A 814 -6.28 -6.55 -12.04
C PHE A 814 -4.89 -7.17 -12.12
N ASP A 815 -4.62 -8.09 -11.21
CA ASP A 815 -3.41 -8.91 -11.25
C ASP A 815 -3.44 -9.77 -12.51
N ALA A 816 -2.38 -9.70 -13.32
CA ALA A 816 -2.31 -10.37 -14.61
C ALA A 816 -2.35 -11.92 -14.51
N THR A 817 -1.96 -12.48 -13.38
CA THR A 817 -1.82 -13.93 -13.20
C THR A 817 -3.14 -14.56 -12.77
N THR A 818 -3.75 -13.97 -11.75
CA THR A 818 -4.92 -14.49 -11.02
C THR A 818 -6.23 -13.93 -11.55
N GLY A 819 -6.23 -12.74 -12.17
CA GLY A 819 -7.45 -12.03 -12.57
C GLY A 819 -8.18 -11.36 -11.41
N ASN A 820 -7.60 -11.38 -10.21
CA ASN A 820 -8.15 -10.71 -9.04
C ASN A 820 -8.02 -9.20 -9.20
N MET A 821 -9.07 -8.45 -8.83
CA MET A 821 -9.00 -7.00 -8.78
C MET A 821 -8.03 -6.56 -7.69
N VAL A 822 -7.01 -5.79 -8.10
CA VAL A 822 -6.05 -5.15 -7.20
C VAL A 822 -6.69 -3.90 -6.62
N LYS A 823 -7.11 -2.96 -7.47
CA LYS A 823 -7.76 -1.71 -7.02
C LYS A 823 -8.69 -1.10 -8.06
N ALA A 824 -9.58 -0.25 -7.56
CA ALA A 824 -10.24 0.76 -8.37
C ALA A 824 -9.23 1.89 -8.57
N PHE A 825 -8.67 1.99 -9.77
CA PHE A 825 -7.51 2.84 -10.00
C PHE A 825 -7.89 4.32 -10.13
N VAL A 826 -8.82 4.65 -11.03
CA VAL A 826 -9.38 6.01 -11.15
C VAL A 826 -10.83 5.97 -10.68
N GLN A 827 -11.18 6.69 -9.63
CA GLN A 827 -12.53 6.66 -9.04
C GLN A 827 -13.44 7.69 -9.70
N SER A 828 -14.73 7.42 -9.92
CA SER A 828 -15.59 8.38 -10.64
C SER A 828 -15.66 9.75 -9.98
N LEU A 829 -15.73 9.80 -8.66
CA LEU A 829 -15.95 11.05 -7.94
C LEU A 829 -14.61 11.78 -7.92
N ASN A 830 -14.61 13.02 -8.41
CA ASN A 830 -13.43 13.84 -8.73
C ASN A 830 -12.54 13.39 -9.91
N SER A 831 -12.79 12.24 -10.56
CA SER A 831 -12.05 11.92 -11.79
C SER A 831 -12.26 12.94 -12.90
N ASN A 832 -13.36 13.71 -12.87
CA ASN A 832 -13.78 14.53 -14.00
C ASN A 832 -13.90 13.72 -15.32
N LEU A 833 -14.18 12.41 -15.22
CA LEU A 833 -14.55 11.53 -16.33
C LEU A 833 -16.02 11.12 -16.21
N GLU A 834 -16.70 11.09 -17.35
CA GLU A 834 -18.08 10.64 -17.50
C GLU A 834 -18.13 9.27 -18.19
N HIS A 835 -17.48 9.12 -19.35
CA HIS A 835 -17.49 7.93 -20.19
C HIS A 835 -16.09 7.61 -20.75
N PRO A 836 -15.17 7.11 -19.90
CA PRO A 836 -13.81 6.83 -20.32
C PRO A 836 -13.77 5.66 -21.32
N THR A 837 -12.86 5.76 -22.29
CA THR A 837 -12.72 4.79 -23.39
C THR A 837 -11.29 4.33 -23.57
N GLY A 838 -10.62 4.81 -24.62
CA GLY A 838 -9.21 4.61 -24.89
C GLY A 838 -8.35 5.17 -23.79
N PHE A 839 -7.30 4.42 -23.45
CA PHE A 839 -6.21 4.94 -22.64
C PHE A 839 -4.90 4.26 -23.04
N ASP A 840 -3.80 4.93 -22.71
CA ASP A 840 -2.46 4.36 -22.82
C ASP A 840 -1.54 4.99 -21.77
N PHE A 841 -0.49 4.27 -21.42
CA PHE A 841 0.52 4.71 -20.44
C PHE A 841 1.64 5.47 -21.14
N VAL A 842 2.09 6.56 -20.51
CA VAL A 842 3.26 7.31 -20.95
C VAL A 842 4.51 6.44 -20.74
N PRO A 843 5.38 6.26 -21.75
CA PRO A 843 6.67 5.62 -21.54
C PRO A 843 7.50 6.36 -20.48
N GLY A 844 8.27 5.63 -19.68
CA GLY A 844 9.11 6.27 -18.66
C GLY A 844 10.11 5.34 -17.95
N PHE A 845 10.40 4.17 -18.51
CA PHE A 845 11.35 3.22 -17.91
C PHE A 845 12.80 3.74 -17.92
N GLU A 846 13.07 4.80 -18.67
CA GLU A 846 14.35 5.48 -18.73
C GLU A 846 14.53 6.57 -17.66
N VAL A 847 13.49 6.86 -16.86
CA VAL A 847 13.52 7.88 -15.80
C VAL A 847 13.03 7.38 -14.44
N ASP A 848 12.12 6.42 -14.40
CA ASP A 848 11.64 5.72 -13.19
C ASP A 848 11.42 4.26 -13.56
N CYS A 849 12.48 3.48 -13.50
CA CYS A 849 12.49 2.14 -14.05
C CYS A 849 11.94 1.08 -13.07
N ASN A 850 12.07 1.35 -11.77
CA ASN A 850 11.61 0.48 -10.68
C ASN A 850 10.17 0.82 -10.23
N LEU A 851 9.56 1.85 -10.83
CA LEU A 851 8.17 2.24 -10.64
C LEU A 851 7.88 2.66 -9.20
N ASN A 852 8.78 3.44 -8.61
CA ASN A 852 8.64 3.91 -7.23
C ASN A 852 8.26 5.41 -7.13
N LEU A 853 8.06 6.09 -8.26
CA LEU A 853 7.82 7.55 -8.36
C LEU A 853 8.99 8.44 -7.91
N LEU A 854 10.18 7.89 -7.78
CA LEU A 854 11.42 8.64 -7.64
C LEU A 854 12.21 8.51 -8.94
N PRO A 855 12.85 9.59 -9.41
CA PRO A 855 13.75 9.48 -10.54
C PRO A 855 14.91 8.53 -10.26
N ASP A 856 15.30 7.74 -11.26
CA ASP A 856 16.43 6.81 -11.22
C ASP A 856 17.72 7.48 -10.68
N ALA A 857 17.97 8.73 -11.07
CA ALA A 857 19.11 9.51 -10.60
C ALA A 857 19.10 9.73 -9.08
N CYS A 858 17.92 9.92 -8.50
CA CYS A 858 17.75 10.05 -7.07
C CYS A 858 17.89 8.72 -6.35
N ASP A 859 17.40 7.62 -6.94
CA ASP A 859 17.60 6.31 -6.36
C ASP A 859 19.09 5.95 -6.25
N ILE A 860 19.85 6.24 -7.30
CA ILE A 860 21.30 6.05 -7.33
C ILE A 860 21.99 6.99 -6.32
N ALA A 861 21.59 8.27 -6.27
CA ALA A 861 22.17 9.25 -5.35
C ALA A 861 21.89 8.91 -3.87
N ALA A 862 20.69 8.38 -3.57
CA ALA A 862 20.28 7.91 -2.26
C ALA A 862 20.92 6.55 -1.90
N GLY A 863 21.45 5.84 -2.89
CA GLY A 863 21.96 4.48 -2.77
C GLY A 863 20.87 3.44 -2.49
N THR A 864 19.62 3.73 -2.88
CA THR A 864 18.48 2.80 -2.86
C THR A 864 18.54 1.85 -4.05
N SER A 865 19.11 2.27 -5.17
CA SER A 865 19.45 1.42 -6.30
C SER A 865 20.95 1.45 -6.62
N LEU A 866 21.45 0.34 -7.16
CA LEU A 866 22.83 0.23 -7.63
C LEU A 866 22.98 0.83 -9.03
N ASP A 867 24.12 1.45 -9.30
CA ASP A 867 24.59 1.80 -10.65
C ASP A 867 26.08 1.46 -10.68
N ASP A 868 26.38 0.15 -10.67
CA ASP A 868 27.75 -0.32 -10.57
C ASP A 868 28.58 0.10 -11.80
N ASN A 869 27.91 0.29 -12.95
CA ASN A 869 28.53 0.63 -14.22
C ASN A 869 28.62 2.14 -14.49
N GLY A 870 28.04 2.96 -13.60
CA GLY A 870 28.08 4.42 -13.67
C GLY A 870 27.38 5.00 -14.89
N ASN A 871 26.44 4.29 -15.49
CA ASN A 871 25.75 4.73 -16.71
C ASN A 871 24.48 5.55 -16.41
N GLY A 872 24.11 5.70 -15.14
CA GLY A 872 22.96 6.46 -14.68
C GLY A 872 21.63 5.72 -14.77
N ILE A 873 21.64 4.40 -15.01
CA ILE A 873 20.47 3.52 -14.99
C ILE A 873 20.64 2.54 -13.83
N PRO A 874 19.63 2.37 -12.96
CA PRO A 874 19.66 1.37 -11.92
C PRO A 874 19.96 -0.05 -12.47
N ASP A 875 20.92 -0.74 -11.88
CA ASP A 875 21.33 -2.12 -12.22
C ASP A 875 20.12 -3.07 -12.29
N GLU A 876 19.14 -2.91 -11.41
CA GLU A 876 17.90 -3.69 -11.36
C GLU A 876 16.96 -3.47 -12.55
N CYS A 877 17.19 -2.39 -13.30
CA CYS A 877 16.41 -1.98 -14.45
C CYS A 877 17.12 -2.23 -15.79
N GLU A 878 18.38 -2.63 -15.74
CA GLU A 878 19.09 -3.03 -16.93
C GLU A 878 18.52 -4.35 -17.44
N THR A 879 17.98 -4.32 -18.66
CA THR A 879 17.44 -5.51 -19.34
C THR A 879 18.60 -6.36 -19.85
N GLY A 880 19.06 -7.25 -18.99
CA GLY A 880 20.18 -8.17 -19.21
C GLY A 880 21.03 -8.20 -17.96
N CYS A 881 21.52 -9.38 -17.55
CA CYS A 881 22.45 -9.41 -16.42
C CYS A 881 23.65 -8.52 -16.72
N LEU A 882 23.94 -7.60 -15.81
CA LEU A 882 25.26 -6.99 -15.71
C LEU A 882 26.31 -8.11 -15.70
N GLY A 883 27.07 -8.19 -16.80
CA GLY A 883 28.07 -9.24 -17.00
C GLY A 883 27.68 -10.38 -17.94
N ASP A 884 26.45 -10.45 -18.47
CA ASP A 884 26.11 -11.31 -19.62
C ASP A 884 26.46 -10.55 -20.91
N LEU A 885 27.74 -10.59 -21.24
CA LEU A 885 28.33 -9.83 -22.33
C LEU A 885 28.06 -10.45 -23.70
N ASP A 886 27.56 -11.70 -23.73
CA ASP A 886 27.22 -12.41 -24.95
C ASP A 886 25.71 -12.63 -25.17
N GLY A 887 24.88 -12.16 -24.22
CA GLY A 887 23.42 -12.17 -24.31
C GLY A 887 22.83 -13.57 -24.22
N SER A 888 23.51 -14.48 -23.50
CA SER A 888 23.11 -15.87 -23.37
C SER A 888 22.06 -16.13 -22.29
N GLY A 889 21.81 -15.15 -21.42
CA GLY A 889 21.01 -15.29 -20.20
C GLY A 889 21.77 -15.95 -19.04
N ASP A 890 23.09 -16.08 -19.12
CA ASP A 890 23.94 -16.62 -18.06
C ASP A 890 25.24 -15.81 -17.96
N VAL A 891 25.61 -15.29 -16.79
CA VAL A 891 26.95 -14.76 -16.54
C VAL A 891 27.91 -15.91 -16.28
N GLY A 892 28.80 -16.17 -17.23
CA GLY A 892 29.64 -17.35 -17.20
C GLY A 892 31.04 -17.17 -17.74
N PHE A 893 31.62 -18.29 -18.15
CA PHE A 893 33.01 -18.32 -18.58
C PHE A 893 33.24 -17.58 -19.90
N ALA A 894 32.21 -17.44 -20.74
CA ALA A 894 32.27 -16.70 -21.98
C ALA A 894 32.45 -15.19 -21.71
N ASP A 895 31.74 -14.67 -20.73
CA ASP A 895 31.78 -13.27 -20.32
C ASP A 895 33.07 -12.92 -19.60
N LEU A 896 33.52 -13.81 -18.70
CA LEU A 896 34.84 -13.69 -18.07
C LEU A 896 35.96 -13.59 -19.12
N LEU A 897 35.88 -14.40 -20.17
CA LEU A 897 36.84 -14.35 -21.26
C LEU A 897 36.73 -13.04 -22.05
N SER A 898 35.52 -12.51 -22.22
CA SER A 898 35.28 -11.22 -22.88
C SER A 898 35.98 -10.08 -22.15
N VAL A 899 35.83 -9.99 -20.82
CA VAL A 899 36.51 -9.00 -19.96
C VAL A 899 38.03 -9.20 -19.98
N VAL A 900 38.51 -10.42 -19.76
CA VAL A 900 39.95 -10.72 -19.77
C VAL A 900 40.59 -10.44 -21.13
N ALA A 901 39.86 -10.64 -22.23
CA ALA A 901 40.36 -10.36 -23.58
C ALA A 901 40.44 -8.87 -23.89
N SER A 902 39.65 -8.04 -23.20
CA SER A 902 39.53 -6.59 -23.46
C SER A 902 40.31 -5.72 -22.48
N TRP A 903 41.15 -6.34 -21.64
CA TRP A 903 41.94 -5.69 -20.59
C TRP A 903 42.72 -4.45 -21.06
N GLY A 904 42.44 -3.30 -20.46
CA GLY A 904 43.06 -2.01 -20.74
C GLY A 904 42.05 -0.92 -21.13
N PRO A 905 42.53 0.23 -21.64
CA PRO A 905 41.70 1.41 -21.89
C PRO A 905 40.61 1.16 -22.90
N CYS A 906 39.38 1.47 -22.51
CA CYS A 906 38.19 1.13 -23.27
C CYS A 906 37.01 2.06 -22.97
N ALA A 907 37.11 3.32 -23.41
CA ALA A 907 36.16 4.38 -23.06
C ALA A 907 34.69 4.22 -23.51
N ALA A 908 34.30 3.07 -24.10
CA ALA A 908 32.92 2.79 -24.55
C ALA A 908 32.73 1.32 -24.99
N CYS A 909 33.32 0.34 -24.30
CA CYS A 909 33.09 -1.07 -24.64
C CYS A 909 32.27 -1.80 -23.57
N PRO A 910 31.50 -2.82 -23.97
CA PRO A 910 30.65 -3.58 -23.04
C PRO A 910 31.40 -4.21 -21.87
N GLN A 911 32.72 -4.40 -22.00
CA GLN A 911 33.57 -5.02 -21.00
C GLN A 911 34.04 -4.08 -19.88
N ASP A 912 33.84 -2.77 -20.05
CA ASP A 912 34.09 -1.73 -19.03
C ASP A 912 32.83 -1.60 -18.18
N LEU A 913 32.63 -2.62 -17.35
CA LEU A 913 31.43 -2.83 -16.56
C LEU A 913 31.32 -1.86 -15.39
N ASP A 914 32.38 -1.16 -15.00
CA ASP A 914 32.36 -0.15 -13.92
C ASP A 914 32.38 1.31 -14.43
N GLY A 915 32.30 1.50 -15.76
CA GLY A 915 32.30 2.80 -16.43
C GLY A 915 33.58 3.63 -16.23
N SER A 916 34.67 3.02 -15.74
CA SER A 916 35.91 3.75 -15.42
C SER A 916 36.70 4.21 -16.64
N GLY A 917 36.35 3.71 -17.84
CA GLY A 917 37.07 3.93 -19.09
C GLY A 917 38.25 2.97 -19.29
N ASP A 918 38.41 1.96 -18.44
CA ASP A 918 39.52 1.01 -18.39
C ASP A 918 39.03 -0.39 -17.94
N VAL A 919 38.99 -1.37 -18.86
CA VAL A 919 38.70 -2.76 -18.51
C VAL A 919 39.83 -3.34 -17.66
N GLY A 920 39.54 -3.68 -16.42
CA GLY A 920 40.51 -4.03 -15.42
C GLY A 920 39.99 -5.01 -14.38
N PHE A 921 40.59 -4.91 -13.20
CA PHE A 921 40.34 -5.88 -12.14
C PHE A 921 38.97 -5.67 -11.48
N ALA A 922 38.43 -4.46 -11.52
CA ALA A 922 37.10 -4.15 -11.01
C ALA A 922 36.02 -4.83 -11.86
N ASP A 923 36.09 -4.72 -13.19
CA ASP A 923 35.18 -5.40 -14.12
C ASP A 923 35.24 -6.93 -13.99
N LEU A 924 36.45 -7.46 -13.78
CA LEU A 924 36.63 -8.89 -13.52
C LEU A 924 35.90 -9.33 -12.24
N LEU A 925 35.95 -8.51 -11.19
CA LEU A 925 35.25 -8.82 -9.94
C LEU A 925 33.73 -8.76 -10.13
N MET A 926 33.22 -7.84 -10.96
CA MET A 926 31.79 -7.75 -11.29
C MET A 926 31.28 -8.98 -12.03
N ILE A 927 32.05 -9.53 -12.99
CA ILE A 927 31.71 -10.83 -13.61
C ILE A 927 31.69 -11.95 -12.59
N LEU A 928 32.68 -11.98 -11.68
CA LEU A 928 32.82 -13.06 -10.72
C LEU A 928 31.78 -13.00 -9.59
N SER A 929 31.29 -11.82 -9.22
CA SER A 929 30.24 -11.66 -8.21
C SER A 929 28.86 -12.08 -8.73
N ARG A 930 28.62 -11.93 -10.03
CA ARG A 930 27.32 -12.22 -10.68
C ARG A 930 27.26 -13.59 -11.37
N TRP A 931 28.20 -14.50 -11.07
CA TRP A 931 28.34 -15.79 -11.76
C TRP A 931 27.12 -16.71 -11.60
N GLY A 932 26.41 -17.01 -12.71
CA GLY A 932 25.22 -17.85 -12.70
C GLY A 932 24.19 -17.45 -13.74
N ALA A 933 23.01 -18.05 -13.63
CA ALA A 933 21.89 -17.74 -14.51
C ALA A 933 21.25 -16.39 -14.16
N CYS A 934 20.79 -15.74 -15.23
CA CYS A 934 19.77 -14.72 -15.26
C CYS A 934 18.41 -15.42 -15.40
#